data_AF-A0A3E0M8D9-F1
#
_entry.id   AF-A0A3E0M8D9-F1
#
_cell.length_a   1.000
_cell.length_b   1.000
_cell.length_c   1.000
_cell.angle_alpha   90.00
_cell.angle_beta   90.00
_cell.angle_gamma   90.00
#
_symmetry.space_group_name_H-M   'P 1'
#
loop_
_entity.id
_entity.type
_entity.pdbx_description
1 polymer ?
#
loop_
_entity_poly.entity_id
_entity_poly.type
_entity_poly.pdbx_seq_one_letter_code
_entity_poly.pdbx_strand_id
1 'polypeptide(L)'
;MTYRKKLIEVALPLEAINVESAREKSIRHGHPSTLHLWWARRPLAACRAVLWASLVDDPSSWPEKFPTEEAQNRERQRLFDILGRIELEKDKKGNIKQVVRGLVSWDEINQPNSGVLLEAQREIARCLAWERGEEPPTKPDAIRDYIAKYAPPAYDPFCGGGSIPLEAQRLGLQAHGSDLNPVAVLITKALIEIPPKFKDKPPVNPDSRQKQKISSWEGAQGLAADVRYYGQWMRDEAFKRIGFLYPMVETNHKGTKDTKVIAWLWARTVRCPNPACGCQMPLVRSFQLSTKKGKEAWVEPFVGDVNTEGDFNHKGTEDTKGDDFGVSGVSPKIRFEVKTGKGTAPDGTVNRKGAVCIACNTPVPFDHIRREGKAGRMDAQLMAIVAEGQGGRVYLSPDEEQVRIAKKAQPEWKPDAELPHNPRDFKTPNYGMRTFADLFTPRQLVALTTFSDLVSEAREKIKADAVAAGIPDDNLPLNDGGIGATAYADAVATYLAFAVDKCTDYWNTIATWMPRGTVGHALNKQAIPMTWDFVEANGLVDFHCAWHEAFEWVSKTIDLFPVEASGYVEQLNAQDADHTRKQIISTDPPYYDNIGYADLSDFFYVWLRRSLRSVYPKIFSTLLVPKAPELVATPYRFGGDKGKAKSFFEEGLGKVFGRMNRIARSDYPLTIYYAFKQSETEDSDDNEGSAVLSSTGWETMLEGLIKSDFSIDGTWPMRTERSARSLAIDTNALASSIVLVCRPRPADAPKASRRQFLNELKRDLPQALKLLQQGNIAPVDLAQASIGPGMAIYSKYAAILESNGTSMGVRTALQLINQILDEFLTEQEGEFDSDTRWALTWFEQYQFNEALYGDAETLSKAKNTSIQGMVEAGILEAKAGKVRLLKREDLKTDWKPEKDERTPIWEITQHLIHTLDKNGETGAAELLAKLGNKADLAKELAYRLYSLCDRKGWTQEAIAYNSLVTSWPEITRLANEYKPSPEQLSFSL
;
A
#
# COMPACT_ATOMS: atom_id res chain seq x y z
N MET A 1 21.99 32.76 -3.22
CA MET A 1 20.84 32.98 -4.11
C MET A 1 19.61 32.44 -3.43
N THR A 2 18.56 33.24 -3.29
CA THR A 2 17.25 32.76 -2.80
C THR A 2 16.61 31.91 -3.89
N TYR A 3 16.53 30.60 -3.68
CA TYR A 3 15.77 29.71 -4.55
C TYR A 3 14.27 30.01 -4.42
N ARG A 4 13.49 29.60 -5.42
CA ARG A 4 12.03 29.72 -5.38
C ARG A 4 11.44 28.57 -4.58
N LYS A 5 10.58 28.89 -3.62
CA LYS A 5 9.82 27.91 -2.87
C LYS A 5 8.85 27.21 -3.82
N LYS A 6 8.87 25.89 -3.79
CA LYS A 6 7.94 25.02 -4.51
C LYS A 6 6.73 24.73 -3.63
N LEU A 7 5.61 24.37 -4.23
CA LEU A 7 4.35 24.11 -3.54
C LEU A 7 4.50 23.08 -2.41
N ILE A 8 5.31 22.04 -2.66
CA ILE A 8 5.61 20.98 -1.68
C ILE A 8 6.35 21.47 -0.43
N GLU A 9 6.97 22.65 -0.45
CA GLU A 9 7.64 23.22 0.73
C GLU A 9 6.69 24.03 1.62
N VAL A 10 5.46 24.27 1.17
CA VAL A 10 4.50 25.16 1.84
C VAL A 10 3.24 24.41 2.25
N ALA A 11 2.53 23.76 1.31
CA ALA A 11 1.26 23.10 1.61
C ALA A 11 0.82 22.10 0.51
N LEU A 12 0.04 21.09 0.90
CA LEU A 12 -0.54 20.07 0.02
C LEU A 12 -1.98 19.73 0.44
N PRO A 13 -2.89 19.37 -0.49
CA PRO A 13 -4.22 18.86 -0.18
C PRO A 13 -4.16 17.40 0.28
N LEU A 14 -3.62 17.17 1.49
CA LEU A 14 -3.33 15.82 2.02
C LEU A 14 -4.58 14.93 2.09
N GLU A 15 -5.75 15.49 2.37
CA GLU A 15 -6.98 14.70 2.47
C GLU A 15 -7.32 13.99 1.17
N ALA A 16 -7.39 14.73 0.05
CA ALA A 16 -7.65 14.18 -1.27
C ALA A 16 -6.57 13.15 -1.68
N ILE A 17 -5.29 13.47 -1.42
CA ILE A 17 -4.18 12.55 -1.72
C ILE A 17 -4.32 11.24 -0.92
N ASN A 18 -4.65 11.33 0.37
CA ASN A 18 -4.76 10.19 1.26
C ASN A 18 -5.98 9.31 0.96
N VAL A 19 -7.13 9.91 0.69
CA VAL A 19 -8.35 9.19 0.31
C VAL A 19 -8.11 8.37 -0.98
N GLU A 20 -7.53 8.99 -1.99
CA GLU A 20 -7.27 8.30 -3.26
C GLU A 20 -6.15 7.26 -3.13
N SER A 21 -5.08 7.57 -2.39
CA SER A 21 -3.99 6.61 -2.10
C SER A 21 -4.48 5.34 -1.41
N ALA A 22 -5.45 5.46 -0.50
CA ALA A 22 -6.08 4.32 0.16
C ALA A 22 -6.99 3.54 -0.81
N ARG A 23 -7.71 4.25 -1.69
CA ARG A 23 -8.62 3.68 -2.69
C ARG A 23 -7.89 2.87 -3.75
N GLU A 24 -6.74 3.34 -4.24
CA GLU A 24 -5.97 2.69 -5.32
C GLU A 24 -5.66 1.21 -5.05
N LYS A 25 -5.48 0.82 -3.78
CA LYS A 25 -5.26 -0.59 -3.39
C LYS A 25 -6.41 -1.53 -3.73
N SER A 26 -7.60 -1.00 -4.01
CA SER A 26 -8.79 -1.77 -4.42
C SER A 26 -8.95 -1.89 -5.93
N ILE A 27 -8.17 -1.16 -6.72
CA ILE A 27 -8.22 -1.21 -8.18
C ILE A 27 -7.68 -2.57 -8.65
N ARG A 28 -8.37 -3.18 -9.60
CA ARG A 28 -8.10 -4.55 -10.08
C ARG A 28 -7.82 -4.66 -11.57
N HIS A 29 -8.00 -3.58 -12.33
CA HIS A 29 -7.77 -3.56 -13.77
C HIS A 29 -7.11 -2.24 -14.17
N GLY A 30 -6.19 -2.31 -15.15
CA GLY A 30 -5.53 -1.14 -15.71
C GLY A 30 -4.45 -0.49 -14.85
N HIS A 31 -4.36 -0.87 -13.58
CA HIS A 31 -3.37 -0.32 -12.65
C HIS A 31 -2.04 -1.08 -12.74
N PRO A 32 -0.86 -0.43 -12.62
CA PRO A 32 0.46 -1.09 -12.65
C PRO A 32 0.64 -2.27 -11.68
N SER A 33 -0.13 -2.31 -10.58
CA SER A 33 -0.16 -3.48 -9.68
C SER A 33 -0.74 -4.74 -10.29
N THR A 34 -1.45 -4.61 -11.39
CA THR A 34 -2.04 -5.71 -12.14
C THR A 34 -1.12 -6.18 -13.27
N LEU A 35 -0.06 -5.44 -13.60
CA LEU A 35 1.04 -5.90 -14.47
C LEU A 35 1.86 -6.97 -13.75
N HIS A 36 2.53 -6.60 -12.66
CA HIS A 36 3.38 -7.49 -11.85
C HIS A 36 3.33 -7.10 -10.37
N LEU A 37 3.43 -8.11 -9.49
CA LEU A 37 3.47 -7.90 -8.04
C LEU A 37 4.80 -7.23 -7.62
N TRP A 38 4.71 -6.22 -6.77
CA TRP A 38 5.87 -5.64 -6.09
C TRP A 38 5.45 -5.24 -4.67
N TRP A 39 6.23 -5.66 -3.67
CA TRP A 39 5.80 -5.67 -2.26
C TRP A 39 5.69 -4.29 -1.59
N ALA A 40 6.37 -3.28 -2.12
CA ALA A 40 6.41 -1.94 -1.54
C ALA A 40 6.06 -0.85 -2.55
N ARG A 41 5.15 -1.14 -3.50
CA ARG A 41 4.74 -0.15 -4.49
C ARG A 41 4.03 1.03 -3.80
N ARG A 42 4.52 2.26 -4.05
CA ARG A 42 3.87 3.49 -3.58
C ARG A 42 2.58 3.78 -4.38
N PRO A 43 1.54 4.34 -3.73
CA PRO A 43 0.36 4.83 -4.42
C PRO A 43 0.73 5.86 -5.49
N LEU A 44 0.14 5.74 -6.67
CA LEU A 44 0.42 6.62 -7.81
C LEU A 44 -0.09 8.03 -7.56
N ALA A 45 -1.25 8.19 -6.91
CA ALA A 45 -1.77 9.46 -6.43
C ALA A 45 -0.71 10.24 -5.61
N ALA A 46 -0.06 9.57 -4.66
CA ALA A 46 1.00 10.16 -3.84
C ALA A 46 2.26 10.50 -4.66
N CYS A 47 2.73 9.58 -5.51
CA CYS A 47 3.88 9.82 -6.39
C CYS A 47 3.67 11.02 -7.30
N ARG A 48 2.50 11.07 -7.95
CA ARG A 48 2.12 12.16 -8.85
C ARG A 48 2.03 13.50 -8.13
N ALA A 49 1.40 13.52 -6.95
CA ALA A 49 1.25 14.74 -6.17
C ALA A 49 2.59 15.32 -5.70
N VAL A 50 3.46 14.45 -5.17
CA VAL A 50 4.79 14.84 -4.70
C VAL A 50 5.65 15.35 -5.85
N LEU A 51 5.69 14.65 -6.98
CA LEU A 51 6.45 15.07 -8.16
C LEU A 51 5.94 16.41 -8.70
N TRP A 52 4.62 16.54 -8.89
CA TRP A 52 4.04 17.77 -9.43
C TRP A 52 4.26 18.97 -8.50
N ALA A 53 4.01 18.82 -7.20
CA ALA A 53 4.21 19.89 -6.23
C ALA A 53 5.70 20.23 -6.00
N SER A 54 6.63 19.34 -6.37
CA SER A 54 8.07 19.63 -6.39
C SER A 54 8.48 20.49 -7.58
N LEU A 55 7.68 20.53 -8.66
CA LEU A 55 7.97 21.29 -9.88
C LEU A 55 7.31 22.67 -9.88
N VAL A 56 6.12 22.77 -9.29
CA VAL A 56 5.29 23.97 -9.29
C VAL A 56 5.74 24.94 -8.20
N ASP A 57 5.89 26.21 -8.56
CA ASP A 57 6.23 27.29 -7.62
C ASP A 57 5.06 27.60 -6.68
N ASP A 58 5.35 27.83 -5.40
CA ASP A 58 4.36 28.45 -4.51
C ASP A 58 4.16 29.93 -4.91
N PRO A 59 2.92 30.46 -4.86
CA PRO A 59 2.64 31.86 -5.22
C PRO A 59 3.46 32.90 -4.44
N SER A 60 3.93 32.58 -3.22
CA SER A 60 4.80 33.47 -2.43
C SER A 60 6.19 33.69 -3.08
N SER A 61 6.59 32.82 -4.01
CA SER A 61 7.82 32.99 -4.81
C SER A 61 7.69 34.03 -5.92
N TRP A 62 6.49 34.56 -6.12
CA TRP A 62 6.13 35.47 -7.21
C TRP A 62 5.42 36.74 -6.70
N PRO A 63 6.04 37.53 -5.80
CA PRO A 63 5.41 38.70 -5.18
C PRO A 63 4.97 39.78 -6.18
N GLU A 64 5.62 39.86 -7.35
CA GLU A 64 5.24 40.75 -8.43
C GLU A 64 3.95 40.32 -9.16
N LYS A 65 3.60 39.03 -9.11
CA LYS A 65 2.35 38.48 -9.66
C LYS A 65 1.27 38.33 -8.59
N PHE A 66 1.67 38.01 -7.36
CA PHE A 66 0.79 37.79 -6.20
C PHE A 66 1.24 38.65 -5.00
N PRO A 67 0.95 39.96 -5.03
CA PRO A 67 1.54 40.92 -4.08
C PRO A 67 0.95 40.85 -2.66
N THR A 68 -0.23 40.26 -2.48
CA THR A 68 -0.89 40.17 -1.17
C THR A 68 -1.06 38.72 -0.73
N GLU A 69 -1.18 38.49 0.58
CA GLU A 69 -1.45 37.16 1.14
C GLU A 69 -2.76 36.57 0.60
N GLU A 70 -3.80 37.38 0.42
CA GLU A 70 -5.07 36.92 -0.15
C GLU A 70 -4.92 36.47 -1.61
N ALA A 71 -4.10 37.17 -2.40
CA ALA A 71 -3.81 36.79 -3.78
C ALA A 71 -3.02 35.47 -3.83
N GLN A 72 -2.04 35.30 -2.93
CA GLN A 72 -1.26 34.07 -2.80
C GLN A 72 -2.14 32.89 -2.37
N ASN A 73 -3.03 33.10 -1.38
CA ASN A 73 -3.95 32.07 -0.91
C ASN A 73 -4.95 31.65 -1.98
N ARG A 74 -5.46 32.59 -2.77
CA ARG A 74 -6.37 32.30 -3.89
C ARG A 74 -5.70 31.49 -4.98
N GLU A 75 -4.49 31.85 -5.37
CA GLU A 75 -3.75 31.08 -6.37
C GLU A 75 -3.36 29.70 -5.84
N ARG A 76 -2.99 29.59 -4.56
CA ARG A 76 -2.71 28.30 -3.93
C ARG A 76 -3.94 27.39 -3.93
N GLN A 77 -5.13 27.96 -3.67
CA GLN A 77 -6.38 27.20 -3.78
C GLN A 77 -6.62 26.69 -5.20
N ARG A 78 -6.37 27.50 -6.25
CA ARG A 78 -6.45 27.03 -7.64
C ARG A 78 -5.50 25.87 -7.91
N LEU A 79 -4.26 25.93 -7.40
CA LEU A 79 -3.30 24.85 -7.52
C LEU A 79 -3.76 23.58 -6.78
N PHE A 80 -4.43 23.72 -5.63
CA PHE A 80 -5.04 22.60 -4.92
C PHE A 80 -6.21 21.98 -5.70
N ASP A 81 -7.04 22.80 -6.34
CA ASP A 81 -8.17 22.30 -7.14
C ASP A 81 -7.70 21.48 -8.35
N ILE A 82 -6.55 21.84 -8.94
CA ILE A 82 -5.85 21.05 -9.97
C ILE A 82 -5.30 19.76 -9.36
N LEU A 83 -4.62 19.86 -8.23
CA LEU A 83 -3.90 18.74 -7.63
C LEU A 83 -4.85 17.67 -7.08
N GLY A 84 -5.83 18.05 -6.27
CA GLY A 84 -6.78 17.14 -5.66
C GLY A 84 -7.84 17.84 -4.82
N ARG A 85 -9.10 17.51 -5.08
CA ARG A 85 -10.26 18.00 -4.31
C ARG A 85 -11.24 16.86 -4.04
N ILE A 86 -12.07 17.03 -3.02
CA ILE A 86 -13.14 16.09 -2.67
C ILE A 86 -14.46 16.69 -3.12
N GLU A 87 -15.23 15.91 -3.88
CA GLU A 87 -16.59 16.23 -4.29
C GLU A 87 -17.56 15.21 -3.68
N LEU A 88 -18.79 15.64 -3.39
CA LEU A 88 -19.85 14.77 -2.92
C LEU A 88 -20.77 14.38 -4.07
N GLU A 89 -20.90 13.08 -4.30
CA GLU A 89 -21.84 12.54 -5.28
C GLU A 89 -22.92 11.70 -4.61
N LYS A 90 -24.16 11.83 -5.08
CA LYS A 90 -25.23 10.92 -4.69
C LYS A 90 -25.15 9.65 -5.52
N ASP A 91 -24.98 8.52 -4.85
CA ASP A 91 -25.07 7.23 -5.52
C ASP A 91 -26.49 6.96 -6.04
N LYS A 92 -26.65 5.89 -6.82
CA LYS A 92 -27.95 5.49 -7.40
C LYS A 92 -29.01 5.15 -6.34
N LYS A 93 -28.64 5.02 -5.07
CA LYS A 93 -29.51 4.73 -3.93
C LYS A 93 -29.77 5.97 -3.06
N GLY A 94 -29.25 7.14 -3.45
CA GLY A 94 -29.41 8.40 -2.74
C GLY A 94 -28.40 8.63 -1.61
N ASN A 95 -27.43 7.73 -1.41
CA ASN A 95 -26.39 7.92 -0.40
C ASN A 95 -25.33 8.88 -0.93
N ILE A 96 -24.89 9.80 -0.07
CA ILE A 96 -23.79 10.72 -0.37
C ILE A 96 -22.47 9.95 -0.25
N LYS A 97 -21.60 10.10 -1.24
CA LYS A 97 -20.26 9.49 -1.26
C LYS A 97 -19.22 10.53 -1.65
N GLN A 98 -18.11 10.56 -0.92
CA GLN A 98 -16.93 11.33 -1.29
C GLN A 98 -16.26 10.72 -2.53
N VAL A 99 -15.99 11.56 -3.52
CA VAL A 99 -15.31 11.24 -4.77
C VAL A 99 -14.14 12.19 -4.92
N VAL A 100 -12.94 11.64 -5.07
CA VAL A 100 -11.74 12.46 -5.29
C VAL A 100 -11.66 12.84 -6.77
N ARG A 101 -11.41 14.12 -7.01
CA ARG A 101 -11.18 14.74 -8.32
C ARG A 101 -9.82 15.43 -8.38
N GLY A 102 -9.41 15.85 -9.56
CA GLY A 102 -8.12 16.48 -9.82
C GLY A 102 -7.03 15.47 -10.19
N LEU A 103 -5.81 15.95 -10.23
CA LEU A 103 -4.64 15.24 -10.71
C LEU A 103 -4.40 13.93 -9.95
N VAL A 104 -4.71 13.86 -8.66
CA VAL A 104 -4.55 12.62 -7.86
C VAL A 104 -5.54 11.52 -8.23
N SER A 105 -6.73 11.86 -8.75
CA SER A 105 -7.82 10.90 -9.00
C SER A 105 -7.48 9.93 -10.13
N TRP A 106 -7.45 8.63 -9.84
CA TRP A 106 -7.14 7.61 -10.84
C TRP A 106 -8.17 7.57 -11.97
N ASP A 107 -9.45 7.79 -11.66
CA ASP A 107 -10.50 7.72 -12.68
C ASP A 107 -10.44 8.94 -13.60
N GLU A 108 -10.22 10.14 -13.04
CA GLU A 108 -10.25 11.38 -13.81
C GLU A 108 -9.05 11.51 -14.74
N ILE A 109 -7.84 11.17 -14.29
CA ILE A 109 -6.64 11.23 -15.16
C ILE A 109 -6.72 10.28 -16.36
N ASN A 110 -7.49 9.19 -16.24
CA ASN A 110 -7.62 8.16 -17.27
C ASN A 110 -8.91 8.34 -18.09
N GLN A 111 -9.69 9.40 -17.83
CA GLN A 111 -10.82 9.79 -18.67
C GLN A 111 -10.33 10.61 -19.86
N PRO A 112 -10.64 10.22 -21.11
CA PRO A 112 -10.16 10.90 -22.32
C PRO A 112 -10.44 12.42 -22.36
N ASN A 113 -11.52 12.87 -21.72
CA ASN A 113 -12.01 14.26 -21.81
C ASN A 113 -11.74 15.10 -20.54
N SER A 114 -11.05 14.59 -19.53
CA SER A 114 -10.89 15.32 -18.25
C SER A 114 -10.06 16.61 -18.42
N GLY A 115 -9.02 16.59 -19.25
CA GLY A 115 -8.11 17.73 -19.40
C GLY A 115 -7.19 18.00 -18.19
N VAL A 116 -7.40 17.36 -17.02
CA VAL A 116 -6.65 17.63 -15.79
C VAL A 116 -5.14 17.42 -15.94
N LEU A 117 -4.74 16.39 -16.69
CA LEU A 117 -3.31 16.12 -16.92
C LEU A 117 -2.66 17.20 -17.76
N LEU A 118 -3.38 17.71 -18.76
CA LEU A 118 -2.91 18.82 -19.59
C LEU A 118 -2.81 20.11 -18.78
N GLU A 119 -3.75 20.37 -17.88
CA GLU A 119 -3.71 21.52 -16.97
C GLU A 119 -2.50 21.44 -16.02
N ALA A 120 -2.24 20.27 -15.44
CA ALA A 120 -1.05 20.03 -14.62
C ALA A 120 0.25 20.23 -15.40
N GLN A 121 0.34 19.74 -16.65
CA GLN A 121 1.48 19.97 -17.55
C GLN A 121 1.65 21.46 -17.88
N ARG A 122 0.55 22.16 -18.16
CA ARG A 122 0.56 23.60 -18.43
C ARG A 122 1.12 24.38 -17.25
N GLU A 123 0.80 23.98 -16.02
CA GLU A 123 1.32 24.63 -14.82
C GLU A 123 2.84 24.44 -14.68
N ILE A 124 3.37 23.25 -14.97
CA ILE A 124 4.82 22.99 -15.01
C ILE A 124 5.47 23.91 -16.06
N ALA A 125 4.93 23.95 -17.28
CA ALA A 125 5.45 24.80 -18.35
C ALA A 125 5.38 26.30 -18.01
N ARG A 126 4.34 26.73 -17.29
CA ARG A 126 4.18 28.10 -16.80
C ARG A 126 5.28 28.49 -15.82
N CYS A 127 5.57 27.66 -14.83
CA CYS A 127 6.65 27.90 -13.87
C CYS A 127 8.01 27.99 -14.59
N LEU A 128 8.30 27.06 -15.50
CA LEU A 128 9.52 27.06 -16.31
C LEU A 128 9.65 28.32 -17.19
N ALA A 129 8.56 28.75 -17.84
CA ALA A 129 8.57 29.93 -18.68
C ALA A 129 8.81 31.21 -17.86
N TRP A 130 8.14 31.34 -16.71
CA TRP A 130 8.32 32.49 -15.84
C TRP A 130 9.73 32.56 -15.24
N GLU A 131 10.33 31.43 -14.82
CA GLU A 131 11.76 31.34 -14.44
C GLU A 131 12.70 31.91 -15.50
N ARG A 132 12.29 31.86 -16.77
CA ARG A 132 13.09 32.29 -17.92
C ARG A 132 12.68 33.67 -18.46
N GLY A 133 11.67 34.31 -17.88
CA GLY A 133 11.10 35.57 -18.40
C GLY A 133 10.39 35.41 -19.75
N GLU A 134 9.93 34.20 -20.07
CA GLU A 134 9.23 33.84 -21.31
C GLU A 134 7.71 33.72 -21.09
N GLU A 135 6.93 33.82 -22.16
CA GLU A 135 5.49 33.56 -22.13
C GLU A 135 5.20 32.04 -22.17
N PRO A 136 4.31 31.51 -21.30
CA PRO A 136 4.00 30.08 -21.28
C PRO A 136 3.34 29.58 -22.57
N PRO A 137 3.71 28.39 -23.07
CA PRO A 137 3.03 27.76 -24.19
C PRO A 137 1.57 27.41 -23.84
N THR A 138 0.67 27.49 -24.82
CA THR A 138 -0.77 27.27 -24.63
C THR A 138 -1.31 26.04 -25.35
N LYS A 139 -0.66 25.59 -26.43
CA LYS A 139 -1.07 24.39 -27.18
C LYS A 139 -0.53 23.12 -26.53
N PRO A 140 -1.30 22.00 -26.49
CA PRO A 140 -0.87 20.76 -25.84
C PRO A 140 0.51 20.25 -26.24
N ASP A 141 0.78 20.16 -27.54
CA ASP A 141 2.07 19.65 -28.03
C ASP A 141 3.21 20.61 -27.69
N ALA A 142 2.98 21.92 -27.83
CA ALA A 142 3.95 22.94 -27.45
C ALA A 142 4.26 22.92 -25.94
N ILE A 143 3.27 22.62 -25.09
CA ILE A 143 3.47 22.44 -23.64
C ILE A 143 4.40 21.25 -23.38
N ARG A 144 4.13 20.10 -23.99
CA ARG A 144 4.93 18.89 -23.81
C ARG A 144 6.35 19.05 -24.32
N ASP A 145 6.53 19.65 -25.50
CA ASP A 145 7.84 19.97 -26.07
C ASP A 145 8.63 20.94 -25.17
N TYR A 146 7.94 21.92 -24.58
CA TYR A 146 8.56 22.87 -23.66
C TYR A 146 9.03 22.19 -22.37
N ILE A 147 8.21 21.31 -21.77
CA ILE A 147 8.60 20.50 -20.61
C ILE A 147 9.78 19.60 -20.97
N ALA A 148 9.70 18.85 -22.07
CA ALA A 148 10.77 17.94 -22.49
C ALA A 148 12.11 18.67 -22.73
N LYS A 149 12.05 19.93 -23.18
CA LYS A 149 13.23 20.76 -23.43
C LYS A 149 13.83 21.38 -22.17
N TYR A 150 12.99 21.91 -21.27
CA TYR A 150 13.45 22.76 -20.17
C TYR A 150 13.30 22.16 -18.78
N ALA A 151 12.40 21.21 -18.58
CA ALA A 151 12.26 20.53 -17.29
C ALA A 151 13.46 19.60 -17.05
N PRO A 152 13.96 19.51 -15.81
CA PRO A 152 14.97 18.50 -15.50
C PRO A 152 14.37 17.09 -15.58
N PRO A 153 15.17 16.09 -15.95
CA PRO A 153 14.76 14.70 -15.80
C PRO A 153 14.51 14.36 -14.32
N ALA A 154 13.52 13.52 -14.07
CA ALA A 154 13.24 12.94 -12.76
C ALA A 154 14.01 11.62 -12.60
N TYR A 155 14.53 11.35 -11.40
CA TYR A 155 15.29 10.14 -11.11
C TYR A 155 14.90 9.48 -9.79
N ASP A 156 14.75 8.16 -9.85
CA ASP A 156 14.55 7.29 -8.69
C ASP A 156 15.63 6.18 -8.66
N PRO A 157 16.61 6.23 -7.75
CA PRO A 157 17.65 5.19 -7.59
C PRO A 157 17.19 3.92 -6.86
N PHE A 158 15.94 3.87 -6.41
CA PHE A 158 15.31 2.69 -5.79
C PHE A 158 13.94 2.45 -6.42
N CYS A 159 13.90 2.41 -7.76
CA CYS A 159 12.64 2.52 -8.49
C CYS A 159 11.65 1.38 -8.23
N GLY A 160 12.13 0.21 -7.79
CA GLY A 160 11.29 -0.89 -7.34
C GLY A 160 10.19 -1.24 -8.35
N GLY A 161 8.93 -1.02 -7.94
CA GLY A 161 7.75 -1.30 -8.77
C GLY A 161 7.41 -0.24 -9.83
N GLY A 162 8.25 0.78 -9.99
CA GLY A 162 8.22 1.79 -11.05
C GLY A 162 7.23 2.95 -10.89
N SER A 163 6.62 3.13 -9.72
CA SER A 163 5.58 4.15 -9.50
C SER A 163 6.07 5.58 -9.77
N ILE A 164 7.22 5.96 -9.21
CA ILE A 164 7.74 7.33 -9.31
C ILE A 164 8.14 7.64 -10.77
N PRO A 165 8.95 6.81 -11.46
CA PRO A 165 9.26 7.05 -12.88
C PRO A 165 8.03 7.10 -13.79
N LEU A 166 7.04 6.22 -13.56
CA LEU A 166 5.80 6.20 -14.34
C LEU A 166 5.03 7.52 -14.22
N GLU A 167 4.88 8.05 -13.01
CA GLU A 167 4.17 9.30 -12.80
C GLU A 167 4.97 10.52 -13.26
N ALA A 168 6.30 10.48 -13.20
CA ALA A 168 7.14 11.51 -13.82
C ALA A 168 6.91 11.58 -15.34
N GLN A 169 6.87 10.42 -16.00
CA GLN A 169 6.58 10.32 -17.43
C GLN A 169 5.16 10.82 -17.77
N ARG A 170 4.17 10.52 -16.92
CA ARG A 170 2.79 11.01 -17.07
C ARG A 170 2.73 12.54 -17.02
N LEU A 171 3.53 13.18 -16.17
CA LEU A 171 3.67 14.64 -16.08
C LEU A 171 4.48 15.26 -17.23
N GLY A 172 4.97 14.46 -18.18
CA GLY A 172 5.74 14.92 -19.34
C GLY A 172 7.25 15.04 -19.11
N LEU A 173 7.74 14.63 -17.94
CA LEU A 173 9.17 14.63 -17.65
C LEU A 173 9.88 13.45 -18.29
N GLN A 174 11.13 13.63 -18.69
CA GLN A 174 12.02 12.51 -18.95
C GLN A 174 12.26 11.74 -17.64
N ALA A 175 11.88 10.47 -17.60
CA ALA A 175 11.95 9.65 -16.40
C ALA A 175 13.18 8.74 -16.42
N HIS A 176 13.94 8.74 -15.32
CA HIS A 176 15.07 7.85 -15.10
C HIS A 176 14.82 7.00 -13.87
N GLY A 177 15.12 5.71 -13.94
CA GLY A 177 15.01 4.79 -12.81
C GLY A 177 16.25 3.92 -12.72
N SER A 178 16.63 3.52 -11.52
CA SER A 178 17.51 2.38 -11.35
C SER A 178 17.14 1.55 -10.13
N ASP A 179 17.52 0.29 -10.17
CA ASP A 179 17.41 -0.61 -9.04
C ASP A 179 18.50 -1.68 -9.13
N LEU A 180 18.93 -2.20 -7.99
CA LEU A 180 19.82 -3.35 -7.94
C LEU A 180 19.10 -4.63 -8.41
N ASN A 181 17.82 -4.72 -8.09
CA ASN A 181 17.00 -5.90 -8.32
C ASN A 181 16.58 -6.01 -9.79
N PRO A 182 16.98 -7.07 -10.51
CA PRO A 182 16.67 -7.23 -11.93
C PRO A 182 15.16 -7.34 -12.21
N VAL A 183 14.37 -7.86 -11.26
CA VAL A 183 12.91 -7.94 -11.40
C VAL A 183 12.29 -6.53 -11.33
N ALA A 184 12.73 -5.69 -10.39
CA ALA A 184 12.32 -4.28 -10.31
C ALA A 184 12.65 -3.51 -11.59
N VAL A 185 13.87 -3.69 -12.10
CA VAL A 185 14.32 -3.08 -13.35
C VAL A 185 13.44 -3.52 -14.51
N LEU A 186 13.18 -4.81 -14.68
CA LEU A 186 12.35 -5.30 -15.77
C LEU A 186 10.91 -4.76 -15.70
N ILE A 187 10.31 -4.74 -14.50
CA ILE A 187 8.98 -4.15 -14.29
C ILE A 187 8.99 -2.68 -14.72
N THR A 188 9.96 -1.91 -14.27
CA THR A 188 10.04 -0.47 -14.56
C THR A 188 10.30 -0.22 -16.05
N LYS A 189 11.16 -1.01 -16.70
CA LYS A 189 11.37 -0.95 -18.17
C LYS A 189 10.06 -1.14 -18.93
N ALA A 190 9.27 -2.14 -18.55
CA ALA A 190 7.99 -2.40 -19.20
C ALA A 190 6.93 -1.34 -18.93
N LEU A 191 7.07 -0.56 -17.86
CA LEU A 191 6.19 0.57 -17.55
C LEU A 191 6.55 1.81 -18.38
N ILE A 192 7.85 2.16 -18.48
CA ILE A 192 8.25 3.49 -18.99
C ILE A 192 9.09 3.47 -20.29
N GLU A 193 9.76 2.37 -20.63
CA GLU A 193 10.60 2.32 -21.85
C GLU A 193 9.86 1.73 -23.04
N ILE A 194 9.05 0.69 -22.82
CA ILE A 194 8.40 -0.08 -23.90
C ILE A 194 7.24 0.70 -24.53
N PRO A 195 6.25 1.23 -23.78
CA PRO A 195 5.07 1.85 -24.39
C PRO A 195 5.37 3.04 -25.31
N PRO A 196 6.26 3.99 -24.96
CA PRO A 196 6.60 5.11 -25.84
C PRO A 196 7.22 4.70 -27.18
N LYS A 197 8.02 3.61 -27.21
CA LYS A 197 8.69 3.14 -28.44
C LYS A 197 7.70 2.69 -29.51
N PHE A 198 6.54 2.19 -29.10
CA PHE A 198 5.52 1.61 -29.98
C PHE A 198 4.20 2.39 -29.94
N LYS A 199 4.27 3.68 -29.56
CA LYS A 199 3.14 4.60 -29.56
C LYS A 199 2.44 4.65 -30.93
N ASP A 200 1.11 4.56 -30.90
CA ASP A 200 0.19 4.65 -32.03
C ASP A 200 0.48 3.63 -33.16
N LYS A 201 1.21 2.54 -32.84
CA LYS A 201 1.52 1.49 -33.81
C LYS A 201 0.38 0.46 -33.86
N PRO A 202 -0.05 0.05 -35.07
CA PRO A 202 -1.02 -1.04 -35.20
C PRO A 202 -0.40 -2.39 -34.77
N PRO A 203 -1.21 -3.31 -34.20
CA PRO A 203 -0.76 -4.65 -33.84
C PRO A 203 -0.30 -5.44 -35.07
N VAL A 204 0.60 -6.39 -34.91
CA VAL A 204 1.15 -7.20 -36.00
C VAL A 204 0.38 -8.49 -36.24
N ASN A 205 -0.50 -8.90 -35.32
CA ASN A 205 -1.24 -10.15 -35.49
C ASN A 205 -2.10 -10.16 -36.78
N PRO A 206 -2.22 -11.32 -37.46
CA PRO A 206 -2.96 -11.44 -38.71
C PRO A 206 -4.43 -11.01 -38.62
N ASP A 207 -5.11 -11.31 -37.52
CA ASP A 207 -6.55 -11.04 -37.35
C ASP A 207 -6.85 -9.54 -37.35
N SER A 208 -6.07 -8.76 -36.62
CA SER A 208 -6.19 -7.31 -36.58
C SER A 208 -5.78 -6.67 -37.90
N ARG A 209 -4.79 -7.24 -38.62
CA ARG A 209 -4.36 -6.74 -39.93
C ARG A 209 -5.39 -6.98 -41.03
N GLN A 210 -6.16 -8.06 -40.94
CA GLN A 210 -7.26 -8.34 -41.88
C GLN A 210 -8.49 -7.46 -41.62
N LYS A 211 -8.73 -7.07 -40.36
CA LYS A 211 -9.83 -6.18 -39.95
C LYS A 211 -9.48 -4.72 -40.29
N GLN A 212 -9.46 -4.36 -41.58
CA GLN A 212 -9.19 -3.02 -42.14
C GLN A 212 -10.11 -1.86 -41.65
N LYS A 213 -10.97 -2.08 -40.63
CA LYS A 213 -12.01 -1.13 -40.19
C LYS A 213 -11.67 -0.28 -38.98
N ILE A 214 -10.53 -0.50 -38.30
CA ILE A 214 -10.08 0.38 -37.20
C ILE A 214 -9.18 1.47 -37.82
N SER A 215 -9.67 2.70 -37.86
CA SER A 215 -9.03 3.83 -38.56
C SER A 215 -7.80 4.41 -37.84
N SER A 216 -7.61 4.15 -36.54
CA SER A 216 -6.45 4.58 -35.77
C SER A 216 -6.31 3.78 -34.46
N TRP A 217 -5.07 3.48 -34.07
CA TRP A 217 -4.72 2.90 -32.76
C TRP A 217 -4.09 4.00 -31.92
N GLU A 218 -4.50 4.15 -30.67
CA GLU A 218 -4.02 5.21 -29.79
C GLU A 218 -3.14 4.66 -28.67
N GLY A 219 -2.04 5.34 -28.38
CA GLY A 219 -1.10 4.97 -27.33
C GLY A 219 -0.51 3.57 -27.54
N ALA A 220 -0.61 2.71 -26.54
CA ALA A 220 -0.06 1.36 -26.58
C ALA A 220 -1.10 0.26 -26.89
N GLN A 221 -2.29 0.63 -27.40
CA GLN A 221 -3.37 -0.32 -27.69
C GLN A 221 -2.97 -1.42 -28.69
N GLY A 222 -2.07 -1.13 -29.63
CA GLY A 222 -1.55 -2.14 -30.56
C GLY A 222 -0.74 -3.23 -29.85
N LEU A 223 0.15 -2.86 -28.92
CA LEU A 223 0.87 -3.82 -28.09
C LEU A 223 -0.11 -4.66 -27.25
N ALA A 224 -1.10 -4.02 -26.62
CA ALA A 224 -2.09 -4.72 -25.81
C ALA A 224 -2.91 -5.72 -26.65
N ALA A 225 -3.28 -5.38 -27.89
CA ALA A 225 -3.99 -6.28 -28.79
C ALA A 225 -3.15 -7.52 -29.15
N ASP A 226 -1.85 -7.35 -29.39
CA ASP A 226 -0.96 -8.48 -29.66
C ASP A 226 -0.72 -9.35 -28.42
N VAL A 227 -0.56 -8.78 -27.22
CA VAL A 227 -0.48 -9.57 -25.99
C VAL A 227 -1.71 -10.46 -25.80
N ARG A 228 -2.92 -9.95 -26.11
CA ARG A 228 -4.15 -10.77 -26.10
C ARG A 228 -4.11 -11.89 -27.15
N TYR A 229 -3.74 -11.55 -28.38
CA TYR A 229 -3.72 -12.51 -29.49
C TYR A 229 -2.72 -13.65 -29.25
N TYR A 230 -1.47 -13.31 -28.96
CA TYR A 230 -0.43 -14.30 -28.73
C TYR A 230 -0.59 -15.01 -27.39
N GLY A 231 -1.18 -14.35 -26.38
CA GLY A 231 -1.61 -14.99 -25.14
C GLY A 231 -2.65 -16.09 -25.40
N GLN A 232 -3.65 -15.82 -26.25
CA GLN A 232 -4.61 -16.84 -26.67
C GLN A 232 -3.95 -17.96 -27.48
N TRP A 233 -3.04 -17.63 -28.40
CA TRP A 233 -2.28 -18.63 -29.15
C TRP A 233 -1.47 -19.56 -28.22
N MET A 234 -0.77 -19.01 -27.22
CA MET A 234 -0.03 -19.80 -26.22
C MET A 234 -0.96 -20.72 -25.43
N ARG A 235 -2.18 -20.26 -25.09
CA ARG A 235 -3.18 -21.09 -24.41
C ARG A 235 -3.53 -22.33 -25.24
N ASP A 236 -3.76 -22.13 -26.54
CA ASP A 236 -4.19 -23.19 -27.44
C ASP A 236 -3.04 -24.17 -27.73
N GLU A 237 -1.80 -23.69 -27.84
CA GLU A 237 -0.62 -24.55 -27.93
C GLU A 237 -0.34 -25.33 -26.63
N ALA A 238 -0.47 -24.68 -25.47
CA ALA A 238 -0.36 -25.36 -24.18
C ALA A 238 -1.44 -26.45 -24.05
N PHE A 239 -2.68 -26.17 -24.47
CA PHE A 239 -3.75 -27.18 -24.44
C PHE A 239 -3.41 -28.42 -25.29
N LYS A 240 -2.79 -28.25 -26.47
CA LYS A 240 -2.31 -29.37 -27.29
C LYS A 240 -1.22 -30.18 -26.58
N ARG A 241 -0.29 -29.52 -25.90
CA ARG A 241 0.87 -30.16 -25.26
C ARG A 241 0.56 -30.83 -23.93
N ILE A 242 -0.26 -30.21 -23.09
CA ILE A 242 -0.47 -30.63 -21.70
C ILE A 242 -1.95 -30.79 -21.32
N GLY A 243 -2.89 -30.55 -22.24
CA GLY A 243 -4.34 -30.65 -21.96
C GLY A 243 -4.79 -32.02 -21.44
N PHE A 244 -4.08 -33.09 -21.79
CA PHE A 244 -4.33 -34.44 -21.26
C PHE A 244 -4.10 -34.57 -19.74
N LEU A 245 -3.38 -33.65 -19.11
CA LEU A 245 -3.19 -33.58 -17.65
C LEU A 245 -4.34 -32.87 -16.91
N TYR A 246 -5.30 -32.31 -17.67
CA TYR A 246 -6.44 -31.55 -17.17
C TYR A 246 -7.77 -32.18 -17.64
N PRO A 247 -8.08 -33.41 -17.19
CA PRO A 247 -9.28 -34.14 -17.60
C PRO A 247 -10.57 -33.47 -17.09
N MET A 248 -11.65 -33.62 -17.86
CA MET A 248 -12.99 -33.21 -17.44
C MET A 248 -13.53 -34.12 -16.33
N VAL A 249 -14.57 -33.65 -15.64
CA VAL A 249 -15.32 -34.40 -14.62
C VAL A 249 -16.80 -34.50 -15.00
N GLU A 250 -17.46 -35.49 -14.44
CA GLU A 250 -18.91 -35.69 -14.57
C GLU A 250 -19.63 -34.94 -13.44
N THR A 251 -20.65 -34.14 -13.78
CA THR A 251 -21.45 -33.40 -12.78
C THR A 251 -22.87 -33.93 -12.60
N ASN A 252 -23.40 -34.65 -13.58
CA ASN A 252 -24.73 -35.26 -13.58
C ASN A 252 -24.57 -36.77 -13.78
N HIS A 253 -25.12 -37.62 -12.91
CA HIS A 253 -25.06 -39.09 -12.94
C HIS A 253 -25.62 -39.73 -14.24
N LYS A 254 -24.98 -39.48 -15.37
CA LYS A 254 -25.32 -39.96 -16.73
C LYS A 254 -24.08 -40.48 -17.47
N GLY A 255 -23.00 -40.79 -16.76
CA GLY A 255 -21.80 -41.44 -17.26
C GLY A 255 -21.00 -40.64 -18.30
N THR A 256 -21.26 -39.35 -18.46
CA THR A 256 -20.61 -38.49 -19.47
C THR A 256 -19.86 -37.35 -18.78
N LYS A 257 -18.52 -37.35 -18.90
CA LYS A 257 -17.67 -36.25 -18.46
C LYS A 257 -17.96 -35.03 -19.35
N ASP A 258 -18.57 -34.02 -18.77
CA ASP A 258 -19.14 -32.88 -19.51
C ASP A 258 -18.58 -31.52 -19.06
N THR A 259 -17.78 -31.49 -17.99
CA THR A 259 -17.47 -30.25 -17.30
C THR A 259 -15.98 -30.07 -17.01
N LYS A 260 -15.49 -28.84 -17.22
CA LYS A 260 -14.11 -28.45 -16.92
C LYS A 260 -13.87 -28.34 -15.41
N VAL A 261 -12.74 -28.88 -14.96
CA VAL A 261 -12.27 -28.71 -13.57
C VAL A 261 -11.61 -27.34 -13.43
N ILE A 262 -12.04 -26.57 -12.43
CA ILE A 262 -11.47 -25.28 -12.06
C ILE A 262 -10.22 -25.47 -11.19
N ALA A 263 -10.30 -26.37 -10.21
CA ALA A 263 -9.23 -26.57 -9.24
C ALA A 263 -9.31 -27.92 -8.53
N TRP A 264 -8.15 -28.41 -8.07
CA TRP A 264 -8.00 -29.56 -7.17
C TRP A 264 -7.53 -29.09 -5.80
N LEU A 265 -8.19 -29.51 -4.73
CA LEU A 265 -7.85 -29.11 -3.36
C LEU A 265 -7.18 -30.27 -2.64
N TRP A 266 -5.98 -30.04 -2.11
CA TRP A 266 -5.12 -31.06 -1.54
C TRP A 266 -4.82 -30.77 -0.07
N ALA A 267 -4.84 -31.79 0.79
CA ALA A 267 -4.27 -31.75 2.13
C ALA A 267 -2.86 -32.32 2.11
N ARG A 268 -1.89 -31.65 2.74
CA ARG A 268 -0.62 -32.30 3.07
C ARG A 268 -0.86 -33.35 4.16
N THR A 269 -0.09 -34.43 4.14
CA THR A 269 -0.21 -35.53 5.11
C THR A 269 1.12 -35.83 5.77
N VAL A 270 1.07 -36.28 7.02
CA VAL A 270 2.24 -36.84 7.74
C VAL A 270 1.82 -38.08 8.50
N ARG A 271 2.78 -38.93 8.87
CA ARG A 271 2.48 -40.12 9.68
C ARG A 271 2.10 -39.72 11.11
N CYS A 272 1.06 -40.34 11.67
CA CYS A 272 0.71 -40.14 13.07
C CYS A 272 1.82 -40.68 13.99
N PRO A 273 2.26 -39.92 15.02
CA PRO A 273 3.30 -40.37 15.95
C PRO A 273 2.84 -41.50 16.88
N ASN A 274 1.52 -41.69 17.05
CA ASN A 274 0.98 -42.80 17.83
C ASN A 274 1.23 -44.12 17.08
N PRO A 275 2.09 -45.02 17.59
CA PRO A 275 2.45 -46.27 16.90
C PRO A 275 1.25 -47.20 16.66
N ALA A 276 0.24 -47.15 17.54
CA ALA A 276 -0.99 -47.93 17.39
C ALA A 276 -1.89 -47.41 16.25
N CYS A 277 -1.78 -46.12 15.92
CA CYS A 277 -2.53 -45.53 14.81
C CYS A 277 -1.70 -45.58 13.51
N GLY A 278 -0.56 -44.89 13.49
CA GLY A 278 0.34 -44.85 12.34
C GLY A 278 -0.25 -44.35 11.02
N CYS A 279 -1.49 -43.83 11.01
CA CYS A 279 -2.18 -43.39 9.80
C CYS A 279 -1.46 -42.22 9.13
N GLN A 280 -1.69 -42.04 7.84
CA GLN A 280 -1.32 -40.81 7.14
C GLN A 280 -2.37 -39.75 7.46
N MET A 281 -2.10 -38.91 8.46
CA MET A 281 -3.05 -37.90 8.93
C MET A 281 -2.97 -36.64 8.05
N PRO A 282 -4.11 -36.11 7.57
CA PRO A 282 -4.16 -34.88 6.81
C PRO A 282 -4.00 -33.66 7.70
N LEU A 283 -3.28 -32.67 7.20
CA LEU A 283 -3.07 -31.35 7.79
C LEU A 283 -3.98 -30.37 7.04
N VAL A 284 -5.05 -29.94 7.70
CA VAL A 284 -6.08 -29.09 7.10
C VAL A 284 -6.40 -27.96 8.06
N ARG A 285 -6.37 -26.73 7.58
CA ARG A 285 -6.76 -25.55 8.35
C ARG A 285 -8.27 -25.41 8.43
N SER A 286 -8.99 -25.67 7.34
CA SER A 286 -10.45 -25.59 7.28
C SER A 286 -11.00 -26.55 6.22
N PHE A 287 -12.05 -27.28 6.57
CA PHE A 287 -12.79 -28.13 5.63
C PHE A 287 -13.89 -27.38 4.85
N GLN A 288 -14.04 -26.07 5.06
CA GLN A 288 -15.07 -25.26 4.41
C GLN A 288 -14.73 -24.95 2.94
N LEU A 289 -15.63 -25.27 2.01
CA LEU A 289 -15.45 -24.99 0.57
C LEU A 289 -16.23 -23.76 0.09
N SER A 290 -17.45 -23.57 0.60
CA SER A 290 -18.32 -22.44 0.24
C SER A 290 -19.16 -21.99 1.42
N THR A 291 -19.15 -20.69 1.72
CA THR A 291 -20.01 -20.06 2.76
C THR A 291 -21.20 -19.32 2.16
N LYS A 292 -21.41 -19.41 0.84
CA LYS A 292 -22.50 -18.69 0.16
C LYS A 292 -23.84 -19.29 0.57
N LYS A 293 -24.73 -18.46 1.14
CA LYS A 293 -26.07 -18.87 1.57
C LYS A 293 -26.83 -19.59 0.45
N GLY A 294 -27.35 -20.78 0.73
CA GLY A 294 -28.05 -21.65 -0.23
C GLY A 294 -27.15 -22.39 -1.23
N LYS A 295 -25.83 -22.24 -1.11
CA LYS A 295 -24.79 -22.94 -1.89
C LYS A 295 -23.61 -23.32 -0.99
N GLU A 296 -23.89 -23.65 0.26
CA GLU A 296 -22.91 -24.08 1.24
C GLU A 296 -22.33 -25.44 0.85
N ALA A 297 -21.02 -25.60 1.02
CA ALA A 297 -20.31 -26.84 0.72
C ALA A 297 -19.11 -27.00 1.65
N TRP A 298 -18.81 -28.23 2.06
CA TRP A 298 -17.67 -28.58 2.91
C TRP A 298 -17.16 -29.99 2.60
N VAL A 299 -15.97 -30.29 3.08
CA VAL A 299 -15.37 -31.63 3.01
C VAL A 299 -15.61 -32.35 4.34
N GLU A 300 -16.16 -33.56 4.26
CA GLU A 300 -16.35 -34.46 5.38
C GLU A 300 -15.27 -35.56 5.35
N PRO A 301 -14.39 -35.65 6.36
CA PRO A 301 -13.44 -36.73 6.48
C PRO A 301 -14.04 -37.97 7.16
N PHE A 302 -13.71 -39.16 6.66
CA PHE A 302 -14.12 -40.46 7.19
C PHE A 302 -12.88 -41.30 7.52
N VAL A 303 -12.93 -42.02 8.64
CA VAL A 303 -11.87 -42.93 9.10
C VAL A 303 -12.39 -44.36 8.97
N GLY A 304 -11.61 -45.27 8.38
CA GLY A 304 -12.00 -46.68 8.28
C GLY A 304 -10.82 -47.66 8.31
N ASP A 305 -11.13 -48.91 8.65
CA ASP A 305 -10.22 -50.06 8.61
C ASP A 305 -10.21 -50.74 7.24
N VAL A 306 -9.09 -51.39 6.90
CA VAL A 306 -8.78 -51.87 5.54
C VAL A 306 -9.69 -53.03 5.04
N ASN A 307 -10.57 -53.59 5.88
CA ASN A 307 -11.23 -54.87 5.58
C ASN A 307 -12.76 -54.88 5.46
N THR A 308 -13.45 -53.74 5.42
CA THR A 308 -14.88 -53.74 5.10
C THR A 308 -15.23 -52.56 4.19
N GLU A 309 -15.62 -52.85 2.95
CA GLU A 309 -16.34 -51.92 2.06
C GLU A 309 -17.71 -51.46 2.62
N GLY A 310 -17.98 -51.67 3.92
CA GLY A 310 -19.29 -51.49 4.54
C GLY A 310 -19.32 -50.75 5.88
N ASP A 311 -18.19 -50.33 6.48
CA ASP A 311 -18.21 -49.76 7.84
C ASP A 311 -17.46 -48.41 8.01
N PHE A 312 -17.63 -47.51 7.03
CA PHE A 312 -17.08 -46.14 7.08
C PHE A 312 -17.95 -45.14 7.87
N ASN A 313 -18.93 -45.60 8.66
CA ASN A 313 -19.95 -44.74 9.28
C ASN A 313 -19.66 -44.29 10.72
N HIS A 314 -18.48 -44.58 11.28
CA HIS A 314 -18.12 -44.09 12.61
C HIS A 314 -17.78 -42.59 12.56
N LYS A 315 -18.81 -41.76 12.79
CA LYS A 315 -18.62 -40.37 13.22
C LYS A 315 -17.80 -40.40 14.50
N GLY A 316 -16.71 -39.65 14.56
CA GLY A 316 -15.94 -39.46 15.79
C GLY A 316 -16.80 -38.74 16.84
N THR A 317 -17.65 -39.49 17.54
CA THR A 317 -18.38 -39.05 18.73
C THR A 317 -17.63 -39.53 19.98
N GLU A 318 -17.73 -38.76 21.06
CA GLU A 318 -16.98 -38.85 22.32
C GLU A 318 -17.14 -40.18 23.12
N ASP A 319 -17.82 -41.19 22.58
CA ASP A 319 -18.24 -42.41 23.30
C ASP A 319 -17.36 -43.66 23.06
N THR A 320 -16.09 -43.49 22.69
CA THR A 320 -15.10 -44.60 22.72
C THR A 320 -14.06 -44.40 23.82
N LYS A 321 -14.55 -44.21 25.05
CA LYS A 321 -13.79 -44.59 26.26
C LYS A 321 -14.13 -46.05 26.56
N GLY A 322 -13.44 -46.96 25.90
CA GLY A 322 -13.69 -48.39 26.05
C GLY A 322 -12.77 -49.21 25.15
N ASP A 323 -11.52 -49.34 25.56
CA ASP A 323 -10.90 -50.64 25.80
C ASP A 323 -11.02 -51.73 24.71
N ASP A 324 -11.00 -51.41 23.41
CA ASP A 324 -10.77 -52.43 22.38
C ASP A 324 -10.32 -51.83 21.04
N PHE A 325 -9.20 -51.10 21.03
CA PHE A 325 -8.37 -51.08 19.82
C PHE A 325 -7.60 -52.41 19.77
N GLY A 326 -8.32 -53.45 19.35
CA GLY A 326 -7.72 -54.70 18.93
C GLY A 326 -6.60 -54.40 17.94
N VAL A 327 -5.45 -55.03 18.16
CA VAL A 327 -4.22 -54.90 17.38
C VAL A 327 -4.45 -55.42 15.96
N SER A 328 -5.21 -54.69 15.14
CA SER A 328 -5.10 -54.80 13.70
C SER A 328 -3.75 -54.16 13.36
N GLY A 329 -2.79 -54.94 12.86
CA GLY A 329 -1.46 -54.43 12.48
C GLY A 329 -1.48 -53.48 11.27
N VAL A 330 -2.61 -52.85 10.99
CA VAL A 330 -2.90 -52.10 9.76
C VAL A 330 -3.36 -50.69 10.15
N SER A 331 -2.62 -49.68 9.70
CA SER A 331 -2.96 -48.29 10.01
C SER A 331 -4.28 -47.85 9.36
N PRO A 332 -5.14 -47.10 10.08
CA PRO A 332 -6.41 -46.59 9.53
C PRO A 332 -6.21 -45.75 8.27
N LYS A 333 -7.18 -45.81 7.35
CA LYS A 333 -7.22 -44.97 6.14
C LYS A 333 -8.25 -43.86 6.27
N ILE A 334 -7.92 -42.69 5.71
CA ILE A 334 -8.78 -41.51 5.73
C ILE A 334 -9.30 -41.25 4.32
N ARG A 335 -10.62 -41.06 4.18
CA ARG A 335 -11.29 -40.69 2.94
C ARG A 335 -11.99 -39.35 3.09
N PHE A 336 -12.10 -38.57 2.02
CA PHE A 336 -12.87 -37.33 2.00
C PHE A 336 -14.11 -37.47 1.13
N GLU A 337 -15.20 -36.84 1.53
CA GLU A 337 -16.41 -36.70 0.74
C GLU A 337 -16.89 -35.25 0.79
N VAL A 338 -17.28 -34.68 -0.35
CA VAL A 338 -17.89 -33.35 -0.36
C VAL A 338 -19.37 -33.45 0.00
N LYS A 339 -19.79 -32.60 0.93
CA LYS A 339 -21.20 -32.41 1.30
C LYS A 339 -21.66 -31.02 0.88
N THR A 340 -22.91 -30.91 0.45
CA THR A 340 -23.55 -29.66 0.02
C THR A 340 -24.91 -29.48 0.68
N GLY A 341 -25.29 -28.23 0.97
CA GLY A 341 -26.60 -27.90 1.56
C GLY A 341 -26.49 -27.43 3.01
N LYS A 342 -27.54 -27.63 3.82
CA LYS A 342 -27.53 -27.17 5.23
C LYS A 342 -26.63 -28.08 6.06
N GLY A 343 -25.56 -27.52 6.62
CA GLY A 343 -24.66 -28.18 7.56
C GLY A 343 -23.50 -27.28 7.96
N THR A 344 -22.68 -27.76 8.89
CA THR A 344 -21.49 -27.08 9.38
C THR A 344 -20.26 -27.90 9.01
N ALA A 345 -19.23 -27.25 8.47
CA ALA A 345 -17.96 -27.93 8.20
C ALA A 345 -17.34 -28.44 9.52
N PRO A 346 -16.72 -29.63 9.52
CA PRO A 346 -15.89 -30.09 10.63
C PRO A 346 -14.73 -29.13 10.92
N ASP A 347 -14.22 -29.18 12.15
CA ASP A 347 -13.03 -28.43 12.54
C ASP A 347 -11.80 -28.91 11.75
N GLY A 348 -10.91 -27.97 11.41
CA GLY A 348 -9.63 -28.29 10.80
C GLY A 348 -8.74 -29.11 11.74
N THR A 349 -7.86 -29.93 11.16
CA THR A 349 -6.92 -30.74 11.95
C THR A 349 -5.73 -29.95 12.48
N VAL A 350 -5.49 -28.72 12.01
CA VAL A 350 -4.36 -27.87 12.45
C VAL A 350 -4.83 -26.61 13.17
N ASN A 351 -4.26 -26.35 14.36
CA ASN A 351 -4.52 -25.18 15.17
C ASN A 351 -3.20 -24.48 15.59
N ARG A 352 -3.27 -23.50 16.50
CA ARG A 352 -2.09 -22.72 16.94
C ARG A 352 -1.03 -23.54 17.72
N LYS A 353 -1.39 -24.69 18.28
CA LYS A 353 -0.51 -25.54 19.10
C LYS A 353 0.09 -26.72 18.32
N GLY A 354 -0.44 -27.05 17.14
CA GLY A 354 -0.02 -28.19 16.34
C GLY A 354 -1.17 -28.75 15.51
N ALA A 355 -1.12 -30.05 15.24
CA ALA A 355 -2.20 -30.79 14.59
C ALA A 355 -2.88 -31.77 15.56
N VAL A 356 -4.06 -32.28 15.20
CA VAL A 356 -4.75 -33.37 15.89
C VAL A 356 -5.06 -34.45 14.87
N CYS A 357 -4.66 -35.69 15.16
CA CYS A 357 -4.90 -36.82 14.27
C CYS A 357 -6.39 -37.19 14.30
N ILE A 358 -7.10 -37.04 13.18
CA ILE A 358 -8.54 -37.32 13.11
C ILE A 358 -8.92 -38.78 13.36
N ALA A 359 -7.97 -39.72 13.17
CA ALA A 359 -8.22 -41.15 13.38
C ALA A 359 -8.14 -41.60 14.85
N CYS A 360 -7.34 -40.94 15.69
CA CYS A 360 -7.11 -41.38 17.08
C CYS A 360 -7.05 -40.23 18.10
N ASN A 361 -7.42 -39.02 17.67
CA ASN A 361 -7.41 -37.78 18.46
C ASN A 361 -6.07 -37.42 19.12
N THR A 362 -4.97 -38.07 18.73
CA THR A 362 -3.64 -37.78 19.28
C THR A 362 -3.21 -36.37 18.88
N PRO A 363 -2.89 -35.47 19.83
CA PRO A 363 -2.28 -34.17 19.53
C PRO A 363 -0.86 -34.37 19.01
N VAL A 364 -0.53 -33.70 17.91
CA VAL A 364 0.77 -33.80 17.23
C VAL A 364 1.43 -32.42 17.18
N PRO A 365 2.55 -32.21 17.89
CA PRO A 365 3.22 -30.92 17.93
C PRO A 365 3.91 -30.60 16.59
N PHE A 366 4.12 -29.30 16.31
CA PHE A 366 4.79 -28.86 15.07
C PHE A 366 6.18 -29.46 14.87
N ASP A 367 6.92 -29.77 15.94
CA ASP A 367 8.26 -30.36 15.82
C ASP A 367 8.23 -31.75 15.19
N HIS A 368 7.19 -32.54 15.48
CA HIS A 368 6.98 -33.82 14.79
C HIS A 368 6.71 -33.59 13.29
N ILE A 369 5.81 -32.66 12.96
CA ILE A 369 5.46 -32.33 11.57
C ILE A 369 6.68 -31.84 10.78
N ARG A 370 7.49 -30.95 11.38
CA ARG A 370 8.74 -30.46 10.80
C ARG A 370 9.74 -31.59 10.58
N ARG A 371 9.85 -32.52 11.51
CA ARG A 371 10.75 -33.70 11.39
C ARG A 371 10.31 -34.64 10.27
N GLU A 372 9.01 -34.94 10.16
CA GLU A 372 8.47 -35.74 9.05
C GLU A 372 8.72 -35.07 7.70
N GLY A 373 8.44 -33.76 7.60
CA GLY A 373 8.71 -32.98 6.40
C GLY A 373 10.20 -32.95 6.01
N LYS A 374 11.08 -32.62 6.95
CA LYS A 374 12.55 -32.61 6.75
C LYS A 374 13.11 -33.98 6.36
N ALA A 375 12.43 -35.06 6.74
CA ALA A 375 12.80 -36.42 6.38
C ALA A 375 12.16 -36.91 5.07
N GLY A 376 11.45 -36.04 4.34
CA GLY A 376 10.81 -36.38 3.05
C GLY A 376 9.60 -37.30 3.18
N ARG A 377 8.97 -37.37 4.37
CA ARG A 377 7.81 -38.24 4.65
C ARG A 377 6.47 -37.49 4.65
N MET A 378 6.46 -36.24 4.19
CA MET A 378 5.23 -35.47 3.98
C MET A 378 4.72 -35.72 2.55
N ASP A 379 3.45 -36.08 2.41
CA ASP A 379 2.79 -36.34 1.12
C ASP A 379 1.57 -35.42 0.96
N ALA A 380 0.76 -35.62 -0.08
CA ALA A 380 -0.49 -34.89 -0.32
C ALA A 380 -1.64 -35.83 -0.74
N GLN A 381 -2.84 -35.55 -0.23
CA GLN A 381 -4.07 -36.29 -0.51
C GLN A 381 -5.16 -35.35 -1.04
N LEU A 382 -5.82 -35.74 -2.14
CA LEU A 382 -6.91 -34.96 -2.73
C LEU A 382 -8.12 -34.95 -1.80
N MET A 383 -8.62 -33.76 -1.47
CA MET A 383 -9.79 -33.54 -0.60
C MET A 383 -11.06 -33.23 -1.37
N ALA A 384 -10.96 -32.45 -2.44
CA ALA A 384 -12.11 -32.02 -3.23
C ALA A 384 -11.69 -31.56 -4.62
N ILE A 385 -12.65 -31.56 -5.55
CA ILE A 385 -12.52 -31.00 -6.89
C ILE A 385 -13.56 -29.89 -7.04
N VAL A 386 -13.15 -28.76 -7.62
CA VAL A 386 -14.04 -27.65 -7.97
C VAL A 386 -14.22 -27.65 -9.48
N ALA A 387 -15.46 -27.66 -9.95
CA ALA A 387 -15.80 -27.68 -11.37
C ALA A 387 -16.74 -26.54 -11.75
N GLU A 388 -16.81 -26.23 -13.05
CA GLU A 388 -17.83 -25.35 -13.61
C GLU A 388 -19.24 -25.95 -13.41
N GLY A 389 -20.30 -25.15 -13.52
CA GLY A 389 -21.66 -25.67 -13.35
C GLY A 389 -22.72 -24.68 -13.77
N GLN A 390 -23.94 -25.17 -14.02
CA GLN A 390 -25.07 -24.34 -14.42
C GLN A 390 -25.48 -23.41 -13.26
N GLY A 391 -25.09 -22.12 -13.35
CA GLY A 391 -25.39 -21.10 -12.34
C GLY A 391 -24.40 -21.00 -11.18
N GLY A 392 -23.22 -21.61 -11.27
CA GLY A 392 -22.14 -21.46 -10.29
C GLY A 392 -21.24 -22.68 -10.19
N ARG A 393 -20.30 -22.64 -9.24
CA ARG A 393 -19.32 -23.71 -8.99
C ARG A 393 -20.00 -24.95 -8.41
N VAL A 394 -19.56 -26.11 -8.87
CA VAL A 394 -19.91 -27.42 -8.30
C VAL A 394 -18.70 -27.95 -7.55
N TYR A 395 -18.95 -28.56 -6.39
CA TYR A 395 -17.92 -29.17 -5.55
C TYR A 395 -18.12 -30.68 -5.56
N LEU A 396 -17.07 -31.42 -5.87
CA LEU A 396 -17.10 -32.87 -6.05
C LEU A 396 -16.10 -33.54 -5.10
N SER A 397 -16.45 -34.74 -4.65
CA SER A 397 -15.55 -35.62 -3.87
C SER A 397 -14.30 -35.99 -4.68
N PRO A 398 -13.21 -36.42 -4.02
CA PRO A 398 -12.00 -36.90 -4.70
C PRO A 398 -12.29 -38.03 -5.69
N ASP A 399 -11.61 -37.98 -6.83
CA ASP A 399 -11.69 -38.98 -7.89
C ASP A 399 -10.28 -39.59 -8.09
N GLU A 400 -10.18 -40.93 -8.02
CA GLU A 400 -8.91 -41.65 -8.19
C GLU A 400 -8.29 -41.44 -9.58
N GLU A 401 -9.11 -41.28 -10.62
CA GLU A 401 -8.62 -41.03 -11.97
C GLU A 401 -7.89 -39.69 -12.04
N GLN A 402 -8.46 -38.66 -11.40
CA GLN A 402 -7.87 -37.32 -11.32
C GLN A 402 -6.53 -37.34 -10.57
N VAL A 403 -6.46 -38.07 -9.46
CA VAL A 403 -5.20 -38.26 -8.71
C VAL A 403 -4.14 -38.96 -9.56
N ARG A 404 -4.54 -40.04 -10.25
CA ARG A 404 -3.64 -40.81 -11.11
C ARG A 404 -3.09 -39.95 -12.26
N ILE A 405 -3.92 -39.13 -12.89
CA ILE A 405 -3.49 -38.24 -13.97
C ILE A 405 -2.56 -37.15 -13.46
N ALA A 406 -2.85 -36.55 -12.30
CA ALA A 406 -1.94 -35.57 -11.69
C ALA A 406 -0.55 -36.17 -11.41
N LYS A 407 -0.48 -37.42 -10.93
CA LYS A 407 0.79 -38.15 -10.67
C LYS A 407 1.56 -38.58 -11.93
N LYS A 408 0.93 -38.56 -13.12
CA LYS A 408 1.62 -38.85 -14.39
C LYS A 408 2.49 -37.71 -14.90
N ALA A 409 2.29 -36.49 -14.37
CA ALA A 409 3.09 -35.34 -14.79
C ALA A 409 4.57 -35.54 -14.41
N GLN A 410 5.46 -35.39 -15.38
CA GLN A 410 6.91 -35.52 -15.22
C GLN A 410 7.58 -34.24 -15.72
N PRO A 411 8.03 -33.35 -14.82
CA PRO A 411 8.72 -32.14 -15.23
C PRO A 411 10.13 -32.47 -15.72
N GLU A 412 10.46 -32.05 -16.94
CA GLU A 412 11.82 -32.20 -17.51
C GLU A 412 12.82 -31.20 -16.90
N TRP A 413 12.31 -30.06 -16.45
CA TRP A 413 13.08 -29.01 -15.79
C TRP A 413 12.35 -28.49 -14.55
N LYS A 414 13.12 -28.05 -13.55
CA LYS A 414 12.60 -27.42 -12.33
C LYS A 414 13.60 -26.38 -11.78
N PRO A 415 13.13 -25.35 -11.06
CA PRO A 415 14.02 -24.38 -10.41
C PRO A 415 14.62 -24.99 -9.13
N ASP A 416 15.84 -25.55 -9.23
CA ASP A 416 16.54 -26.27 -8.15
C ASP A 416 17.34 -25.37 -7.20
N ALA A 417 17.28 -24.05 -7.39
CA ALA A 417 17.89 -23.08 -6.49
C ALA A 417 17.31 -23.18 -5.07
N GLU A 418 18.18 -23.03 -4.07
CA GLU A 418 17.79 -23.10 -2.66
C GLU A 418 16.95 -21.89 -2.23
N LEU A 419 15.96 -22.16 -1.37
CA LEU A 419 15.20 -21.14 -0.67
C LEU A 419 16.05 -20.54 0.47
N PRO A 420 15.94 -19.23 0.74
CA PRO A 420 16.70 -18.58 1.79
C PRO A 420 16.29 -19.12 3.16
N HIS A 421 17.27 -19.32 4.04
CA HIS A 421 17.04 -19.72 5.42
C HIS A 421 16.71 -18.50 6.30
N ASN A 422 15.60 -17.83 5.99
CA ASN A 422 15.06 -16.71 6.77
C ASN A 422 13.81 -17.16 7.56
N PRO A 423 13.92 -17.44 8.87
CA PRO A 423 12.81 -18.00 9.65
C PRO A 423 11.61 -17.05 9.83
N ARG A 424 11.79 -15.74 9.55
CA ARG A 424 10.74 -14.73 9.62
C ARG A 424 9.79 -14.84 8.42
N ASP A 425 10.38 -14.85 7.23
CA ASP A 425 9.64 -14.66 5.97
C ASP A 425 9.55 -15.93 5.11
N PHE A 426 10.44 -16.91 5.32
CA PHE A 426 10.46 -18.18 4.57
C PHE A 426 10.35 -19.35 5.55
N LYS A 427 9.12 -19.83 5.76
CA LYS A 427 8.85 -20.92 6.72
C LYS A 427 8.93 -22.31 6.10
N THR A 428 8.84 -22.42 4.77
CA THR A 428 8.82 -23.69 4.03
C THR A 428 10.08 -24.54 4.24
N PRO A 429 11.32 -24.01 4.37
CA PRO A 429 12.50 -24.84 4.65
C PRO A 429 12.43 -25.60 5.97
N ASN A 430 11.68 -25.09 6.96
CA ASN A 430 11.46 -25.79 8.23
C ASN A 430 10.69 -27.11 8.07
N TYR A 431 10.03 -27.31 6.93
CA TYR A 431 9.20 -28.47 6.60
C TYR A 431 9.80 -29.33 5.48
N GLY A 432 11.07 -29.11 5.12
CA GLY A 432 11.77 -29.92 4.11
C GLY A 432 11.67 -29.43 2.67
N MET A 433 10.92 -28.36 2.40
CA MET A 433 10.90 -27.68 1.10
C MET A 433 12.10 -26.73 1.03
N ARG A 434 13.18 -27.18 0.40
CA ARG A 434 14.48 -26.50 0.44
C ARG A 434 14.78 -25.73 -0.84
N THR A 435 14.09 -26.02 -1.93
CA THR A 435 14.29 -25.40 -3.24
C THR A 435 13.02 -24.72 -3.73
N PHE A 436 13.14 -23.80 -4.69
CA PHE A 436 11.96 -23.19 -5.32
C PHE A 436 11.06 -24.23 -5.99
N ALA A 437 11.62 -25.31 -6.54
CA ALA A 437 10.85 -26.41 -7.13
C ALA A 437 9.91 -27.10 -6.12
N ASP A 438 10.29 -27.17 -4.84
CA ASP A 438 9.49 -27.81 -3.79
C ASP A 438 8.21 -27.03 -3.47
N LEU A 439 8.08 -25.79 -3.95
CA LEU A 439 6.88 -24.98 -3.81
C LEU A 439 5.78 -25.37 -4.80
N PHE A 440 6.03 -26.27 -5.76
CA PHE A 440 5.12 -26.60 -6.86
C PHE A 440 4.82 -28.10 -6.92
N THR A 441 3.63 -28.48 -7.37
CA THR A 441 3.36 -29.88 -7.76
C THR A 441 4.07 -30.22 -9.07
N PRO A 442 4.34 -31.51 -9.37
CA PRO A 442 4.90 -31.92 -10.67
C PRO A 442 4.06 -31.43 -11.86
N ARG A 443 2.73 -31.46 -11.75
CA ARG A 443 1.82 -30.96 -12.79
C ARG A 443 1.87 -29.43 -12.94
N GLN A 444 1.97 -28.68 -11.84
CA GLN A 444 2.20 -27.22 -11.89
C GLN A 444 3.54 -26.88 -12.54
N LEU A 445 4.61 -27.63 -12.23
CA LEU A 445 5.92 -27.45 -12.86
C LEU A 445 5.82 -27.66 -14.37
N VAL A 446 5.24 -28.76 -14.84
CA VAL A 446 5.02 -29.03 -16.27
C VAL A 446 4.25 -27.90 -16.95
N ALA A 447 3.22 -27.37 -16.29
CA ALA A 447 2.44 -26.26 -16.82
C ALA A 447 3.27 -24.97 -16.97
N LEU A 448 3.94 -24.56 -15.89
CA LEU A 448 4.75 -23.33 -15.86
C LEU A 448 5.94 -23.41 -16.82
N THR A 449 6.59 -24.57 -16.94
CA THR A 449 7.66 -24.76 -17.94
C THR A 449 7.11 -24.68 -19.36
N THR A 450 5.97 -25.30 -19.63
CA THR A 450 5.33 -25.24 -20.96
C THR A 450 5.03 -23.79 -21.36
N PHE A 451 4.41 -23.00 -20.47
CA PHE A 451 4.14 -21.59 -20.75
C PHE A 451 5.40 -20.74 -20.85
N SER A 452 6.42 -21.00 -20.03
CA SER A 452 7.72 -20.29 -20.11
C SER A 452 8.42 -20.54 -21.46
N ASP A 453 8.39 -21.77 -21.96
CA ASP A 453 9.01 -22.14 -23.23
C ASP A 453 8.23 -21.54 -24.41
N LEU A 454 6.91 -21.55 -24.31
CA LEU A 454 6.02 -20.91 -25.29
C LEU A 454 6.24 -19.40 -25.41
N VAL A 455 6.79 -18.69 -24.41
CA VAL A 455 7.16 -17.27 -24.56
C VAL A 455 8.21 -17.09 -25.64
N SER A 456 9.23 -17.96 -25.68
CA SER A 456 10.28 -17.90 -26.70
C SER A 456 9.75 -18.25 -28.08
N GLU A 457 8.84 -19.23 -28.18
CA GLU A 457 8.20 -19.56 -29.45
C GLU A 457 7.23 -18.47 -29.93
N ALA A 458 6.48 -17.87 -29.01
CA ALA A 458 5.62 -16.73 -29.30
C ALA A 458 6.45 -15.58 -29.87
N ARG A 459 7.60 -15.26 -29.27
CA ARG A 459 8.52 -14.23 -29.76
C ARG A 459 8.89 -14.43 -31.23
N GLU A 460 9.32 -15.64 -31.61
CA GLU A 460 9.68 -15.92 -33.02
C GLU A 460 8.48 -15.78 -33.95
N LYS A 461 7.30 -16.24 -33.51
CA LYS A 461 6.06 -16.07 -34.26
C LYS A 461 5.69 -14.58 -34.43
N ILE A 462 5.77 -13.78 -33.36
CA ILE A 462 5.50 -12.34 -33.38
C ILE A 462 6.47 -11.64 -34.33
N LYS A 463 7.75 -12.00 -34.30
CA LYS A 463 8.76 -11.45 -35.21
C LYS A 463 8.42 -11.74 -36.67
N ALA A 464 8.05 -12.97 -36.99
CA ALA A 464 7.63 -13.35 -38.34
C ALA A 464 6.38 -12.59 -38.80
N ASP A 465 5.37 -12.49 -37.93
CA ASP A 465 4.13 -11.77 -38.20
C ASP A 465 4.38 -10.25 -38.35
N ALA A 466 5.33 -9.67 -37.58
CA ALA A 466 5.76 -8.28 -37.71
C ALA A 466 6.43 -7.98 -39.05
N VAL A 467 7.32 -8.87 -39.51
CA VAL A 467 7.95 -8.75 -40.84
C VAL A 467 6.89 -8.88 -41.94
N ALA A 468 5.96 -9.83 -41.82
CA ALA A 468 4.85 -9.99 -42.76
C ALA A 468 3.91 -8.77 -42.78
N ALA A 469 3.76 -8.08 -41.64
CA ALA A 469 3.02 -6.83 -41.51
C ALA A 469 3.78 -5.60 -42.05
N GLY A 470 4.99 -5.79 -42.61
CA GLY A 470 5.79 -4.74 -43.23
C GLY A 470 6.65 -3.93 -42.25
N ILE A 471 6.85 -4.40 -41.02
CA ILE A 471 7.79 -3.77 -40.08
C ILE A 471 9.21 -4.19 -40.45
N PRO A 472 10.14 -3.24 -40.68
CA PRO A 472 11.55 -3.57 -40.95
C PRO A 472 12.19 -4.36 -39.80
N ASP A 473 13.03 -5.32 -40.14
CA ASP A 473 13.84 -6.06 -39.17
C ASP A 473 15.32 -5.69 -39.31
N ASP A 474 15.82 -4.90 -38.37
CA ASP A 474 17.23 -4.54 -38.23
C ASP A 474 18.00 -5.53 -37.33
N ASN A 475 17.33 -6.56 -36.81
CA ASN A 475 17.84 -7.49 -35.80
C ASN A 475 18.36 -6.82 -34.52
N LEU A 476 17.99 -5.56 -34.26
CA LEU A 476 18.39 -4.83 -33.05
C LEU A 476 17.42 -5.20 -31.90
N PRO A 477 17.92 -5.80 -30.79
CA PRO A 477 17.06 -6.16 -29.66
C PRO A 477 16.45 -4.95 -28.96
N LEU A 478 15.32 -5.16 -28.30
CA LEU A 478 14.65 -4.11 -27.52
C LEU A 478 15.55 -3.54 -26.42
N ASN A 479 16.32 -4.41 -25.75
CA ASN A 479 17.25 -4.03 -24.69
C ASN A 479 18.35 -3.07 -25.16
N ASP A 480 18.70 -3.12 -26.45
CA ASP A 480 19.75 -2.30 -27.05
C ASP A 480 19.17 -1.10 -27.82
N GLY A 481 17.89 -0.77 -27.59
CA GLY A 481 17.23 0.41 -28.16
C GLY A 481 16.53 0.18 -29.48
N GLY A 482 16.40 -1.06 -29.95
CA GLY A 482 15.69 -1.39 -31.18
C GLY A 482 14.21 -0.98 -31.18
N ILE A 483 13.70 -0.73 -32.38
CA ILE A 483 12.28 -0.38 -32.65
C ILE A 483 11.66 -1.18 -33.82
N GLY A 484 12.45 -2.04 -34.48
CA GLY A 484 12.01 -2.90 -35.57
C GLY A 484 11.28 -4.15 -35.12
N ALA A 485 11.09 -5.10 -36.04
CA ALA A 485 10.34 -6.35 -35.80
C ALA A 485 10.91 -7.17 -34.63
N THR A 486 12.24 -7.26 -34.51
CA THR A 486 12.90 -7.94 -33.39
C THR A 486 12.55 -7.31 -32.04
N ALA A 487 12.66 -5.98 -31.91
CA ALA A 487 12.34 -5.28 -30.68
C ALA A 487 10.84 -5.31 -30.34
N TYR A 488 9.97 -5.31 -31.35
CA TYR A 488 8.53 -5.47 -31.14
C TYR A 488 8.19 -6.86 -30.57
N ALA A 489 8.81 -7.90 -31.12
CA ALA A 489 8.66 -9.26 -30.61
C ALA A 489 9.18 -9.41 -29.17
N ASP A 490 10.34 -8.81 -28.86
CA ASP A 490 10.88 -8.74 -27.50
C ASP A 490 9.90 -8.08 -26.53
N ALA A 491 9.24 -6.99 -26.95
CA ALA A 491 8.29 -6.25 -26.13
C ALA A 491 7.07 -7.09 -25.75
N VAL A 492 6.43 -7.71 -26.75
CA VAL A 492 5.26 -8.56 -26.52
C VAL A 492 5.65 -9.80 -25.70
N ALA A 493 6.81 -10.42 -25.98
CA ALA A 493 7.33 -11.54 -25.19
C ALA A 493 7.58 -11.16 -23.72
N THR A 494 8.07 -9.95 -23.46
CA THR A 494 8.26 -9.43 -22.09
C THR A 494 6.94 -9.37 -21.33
N TYR A 495 5.87 -8.87 -21.96
CA TYR A 495 4.55 -8.81 -21.33
C TYR A 495 3.91 -10.20 -21.13
N LEU A 496 4.10 -11.12 -22.07
CA LEU A 496 3.66 -12.52 -21.93
C LEU A 496 4.41 -13.23 -20.79
N ALA A 497 5.70 -12.96 -20.58
CA ALA A 497 6.44 -13.48 -19.45
C ALA A 497 5.89 -12.98 -18.10
N PHE A 498 5.44 -11.72 -18.00
CA PHE A 498 4.74 -11.25 -16.79
C PHE A 498 3.39 -11.94 -16.55
N ALA A 499 2.71 -12.37 -17.61
CA ALA A 499 1.52 -13.22 -17.46
C ALA A 499 1.91 -14.58 -16.84
N VAL A 500 3.05 -15.17 -17.25
CA VAL A 500 3.60 -16.39 -16.63
C VAL A 500 3.89 -16.17 -15.14
N ASP A 501 4.60 -15.09 -14.78
CA ASP A 501 4.89 -14.77 -13.38
C ASP A 501 3.63 -14.61 -12.56
N LYS A 502 2.59 -13.97 -13.12
CA LYS A 502 1.30 -13.88 -12.44
C LYS A 502 0.73 -15.26 -12.16
N CYS A 503 0.81 -16.18 -13.12
CA CYS A 503 0.43 -17.57 -12.92
C CYS A 503 1.26 -18.25 -11.82
N THR A 504 2.56 -17.97 -11.70
CA THR A 504 3.40 -18.58 -10.64
C THR A 504 2.91 -18.25 -9.21
N ASP A 505 2.37 -17.05 -8.97
CA ASP A 505 1.82 -16.63 -7.66
C ASP A 505 0.53 -17.41 -7.29
N TYR A 506 -0.16 -18.00 -8.27
CA TYR A 506 -1.37 -18.80 -8.07
C TYR A 506 -1.18 -20.30 -8.26
N TRP A 507 -0.23 -20.73 -9.09
CA TRP A 507 -0.01 -22.12 -9.47
C TRP A 507 1.13 -22.71 -8.66
N ASN A 508 0.99 -22.69 -7.35
CA ASN A 508 1.96 -23.27 -6.42
C ASN A 508 1.22 -23.94 -5.25
N THR A 509 1.95 -24.65 -4.42
CA THR A 509 1.42 -25.39 -3.26
C THR A 509 1.25 -24.54 -2.00
N ILE A 510 1.49 -23.22 -2.11
CA ILE A 510 1.27 -22.22 -1.05
C ILE A 510 -0.06 -21.47 -1.27
N ALA A 511 -0.58 -21.46 -2.50
CA ALA A 511 -1.90 -20.95 -2.81
C ALA A 511 -3.00 -21.76 -2.08
N THR A 512 -4.01 -21.09 -1.54
CA THR A 512 -5.11 -21.73 -0.77
C THR A 512 -6.48 -21.44 -1.37
N TRP A 513 -7.45 -22.33 -1.17
CA TRP A 513 -8.83 -22.06 -1.56
C TRP A 513 -9.49 -21.05 -0.61
N MET A 514 -10.20 -20.07 -1.17
CA MET A 514 -10.98 -19.10 -0.41
C MET A 514 -12.46 -19.48 -0.48
N PRO A 515 -13.17 -19.65 0.66
CA PRO A 515 -14.59 -20.06 0.68
C PRO A 515 -15.59 -19.13 -0.03
N ARG A 516 -15.14 -17.96 -0.50
CA ARG A 516 -15.87 -17.10 -1.44
C ARG A 516 -15.86 -17.63 -2.90
N GLY A 517 -15.23 -18.77 -3.13
CA GLY A 517 -15.14 -19.45 -4.42
C GLY A 517 -13.98 -18.97 -5.29
N THR A 518 -12.82 -18.65 -4.74
CA THR A 518 -11.66 -18.25 -5.55
C THR A 518 -10.36 -18.75 -4.97
N VAL A 519 -9.28 -18.65 -5.74
CA VAL A 519 -7.93 -18.99 -5.29
C VAL A 519 -7.30 -17.78 -4.59
N GLY A 520 -6.65 -18.04 -3.46
CA GLY A 520 -5.77 -17.10 -2.78
C GLY A 520 -4.34 -17.21 -3.30
N HIS A 521 -3.68 -16.06 -3.46
CA HIS A 521 -2.30 -15.92 -3.90
C HIS A 521 -1.30 -16.35 -2.82
N ALA A 522 -0.13 -16.85 -3.22
CA ALA A 522 0.94 -17.26 -2.30
C ALA A 522 1.60 -16.07 -1.61
N LEU A 523 1.82 -14.98 -2.34
CA LEU A 523 2.49 -13.77 -1.86
C LEU A 523 1.50 -12.72 -1.34
N ASN A 524 0.43 -13.17 -0.66
CA ASN A 524 -0.52 -12.29 0.02
C ASN A 524 0.11 -11.47 1.17
N LYS A 525 1.33 -11.85 1.57
CA LYS A 525 2.20 -11.21 2.55
C LYS A 525 3.59 -11.07 1.94
N GLN A 526 4.45 -10.30 2.61
CA GLN A 526 5.87 -10.15 2.29
C GLN A 526 6.68 -11.37 2.77
N ALA A 527 6.16 -12.58 2.51
CA ALA A 527 6.65 -13.84 3.04
C ALA A 527 6.09 -15.03 2.23
N ILE A 528 6.81 -16.15 2.22
CA ILE A 528 6.34 -17.45 1.75
C ILE A 528 6.07 -18.35 2.97
N PRO A 529 4.81 -18.37 3.47
CA PRO A 529 4.46 -19.19 4.62
C PRO A 529 4.36 -20.67 4.25
N MET A 530 4.32 -21.53 5.27
CA MET A 530 3.88 -22.91 5.10
C MET A 530 2.34 -22.98 5.11
N THR A 531 1.75 -23.70 4.16
CA THR A 531 0.32 -24.01 4.09
C THR A 531 0.06 -25.51 4.27
N TRP A 532 -1.06 -25.84 4.91
CA TRP A 532 -1.41 -27.22 5.27
C TRP A 532 -2.25 -27.87 4.18
N ASP A 533 -3.33 -27.21 3.80
CA ASP A 533 -4.14 -27.47 2.62
C ASP A 533 -3.85 -26.42 1.54
N PHE A 534 -3.76 -26.86 0.28
CA PHE A 534 -3.44 -26.01 -0.86
C PHE A 534 -4.34 -26.30 -2.06
N VAL A 535 -4.40 -25.32 -2.97
CA VAL A 535 -5.16 -25.44 -4.22
C VAL A 535 -4.22 -25.54 -5.40
N GLU A 536 -4.48 -26.52 -6.25
CA GLU A 536 -3.89 -26.61 -7.57
C GLU A 536 -4.92 -26.10 -8.59
N ALA A 537 -4.73 -24.85 -9.04
CA ALA A 537 -5.61 -24.22 -10.02
C ALA A 537 -5.39 -24.81 -11.43
N ASN A 538 -6.47 -24.93 -12.20
CA ASN A 538 -6.39 -25.27 -13.61
C ASN A 538 -6.03 -24.03 -14.44
N GLY A 539 -4.89 -24.06 -15.10
CA GLY A 539 -4.42 -22.93 -15.92
C GLY A 539 -5.12 -22.78 -17.27
N LEU A 540 -5.84 -23.79 -17.76
CA LEU A 540 -6.36 -23.89 -19.14
C LEU A 540 -7.86 -23.58 -19.28
N VAL A 541 -8.50 -23.15 -18.19
CA VAL A 541 -9.93 -22.80 -18.11
C VAL A 541 -10.15 -21.29 -18.06
N ASP A 542 -11.39 -20.86 -18.22
CA ASP A 542 -11.78 -19.44 -18.20
C ASP A 542 -12.14 -19.03 -16.76
N PHE A 543 -11.15 -19.03 -15.88
CA PHE A 543 -11.31 -18.77 -14.45
C PHE A 543 -10.32 -17.73 -13.93
N HIS A 544 -10.71 -17.01 -12.87
CA HIS A 544 -9.81 -16.13 -12.13
C HIS A 544 -8.55 -16.89 -11.72
N CYS A 545 -7.36 -16.39 -12.05
CA CYS A 545 -6.04 -17.02 -11.87
C CYS A 545 -5.62 -18.08 -12.90
N ALA A 546 -6.44 -18.33 -13.93
CA ALA A 546 -6.01 -19.08 -15.11
C ALA A 546 -5.19 -18.19 -16.07
N TRP A 547 -4.60 -18.82 -17.08
CA TRP A 547 -3.74 -18.14 -18.06
C TRP A 547 -4.46 -17.01 -18.81
N HIS A 548 -5.72 -17.24 -19.21
CA HIS A 548 -6.52 -16.25 -19.95
C HIS A 548 -6.62 -14.91 -19.21
N GLU A 549 -6.97 -14.96 -17.92
CA GLU A 549 -7.05 -13.76 -17.08
C GLU A 549 -5.68 -13.08 -16.89
N ALA A 550 -4.59 -13.86 -16.86
CA ALA A 550 -3.26 -13.31 -16.65
C ALA A 550 -2.83 -12.37 -17.77
N PHE A 551 -2.96 -12.78 -19.04
CA PHE A 551 -2.60 -11.92 -20.17
C PHE A 551 -3.64 -10.79 -20.39
N GLU A 552 -4.92 -11.00 -20.06
CA GLU A 552 -5.93 -9.95 -20.14
C GLU A 552 -5.67 -8.82 -19.15
N TRP A 553 -5.24 -9.12 -17.92
CA TRP A 553 -4.88 -8.11 -16.94
C TRP A 553 -3.64 -7.31 -17.35
N VAL A 554 -2.63 -8.01 -17.88
CA VAL A 554 -1.44 -7.36 -18.45
C VAL A 554 -1.87 -6.41 -19.57
N SER A 555 -2.68 -6.88 -20.52
CA SER A 555 -3.15 -6.10 -21.66
C SER A 555 -3.94 -4.86 -21.26
N LYS A 556 -4.87 -4.99 -20.30
CA LYS A 556 -5.62 -3.84 -19.75
C LYS A 556 -4.73 -2.80 -19.09
N THR A 557 -3.57 -3.20 -18.57
CA THR A 557 -2.60 -2.26 -17.98
C THR A 557 -1.86 -1.50 -19.07
N ILE A 558 -1.45 -2.18 -20.13
CA ILE A 558 -0.77 -1.57 -21.28
C ILE A 558 -1.64 -0.47 -21.91
N ASP A 559 -2.95 -0.69 -22.00
CA ASP A 559 -3.91 0.29 -22.55
C ASP A 559 -3.89 1.67 -21.82
N LEU A 560 -3.41 1.74 -20.56
CA LEU A 560 -3.42 2.95 -19.74
C LEU A 560 -2.02 3.53 -19.45
N PHE A 561 -0.96 3.01 -20.07
CA PHE A 561 0.39 3.53 -19.86
C PHE A 561 0.61 4.88 -20.55
N PRO A 562 1.36 5.80 -19.92
CA PRO A 562 1.80 7.02 -20.59
C PRO A 562 2.79 6.66 -21.71
N VAL A 563 2.65 7.35 -22.85
CA VAL A 563 3.43 7.08 -24.07
C VAL A 563 4.21 8.29 -24.59
N GLU A 564 4.02 9.46 -23.99
CA GLU A 564 4.52 10.73 -24.54
C GLU A 564 6.00 10.99 -24.21
N ALA A 565 6.35 10.98 -22.92
CA ALA A 565 7.71 11.26 -22.50
C ALA A 565 8.61 10.02 -22.59
N SER A 566 9.93 10.22 -22.67
CA SER A 566 10.90 9.10 -22.68
C SER A 566 11.22 8.62 -21.27
N GLY A 567 11.44 7.32 -21.13
CA GLY A 567 11.89 6.67 -19.90
C GLY A 567 13.19 5.88 -20.12
N TYR A 568 14.04 5.80 -19.09
CA TYR A 568 15.27 5.02 -19.08
C TYR A 568 15.46 4.35 -17.71
N VAL A 569 15.78 3.06 -17.72
CA VAL A 569 15.94 2.26 -16.51
C VAL A 569 17.19 1.40 -16.62
N GLU A 570 18.00 1.39 -15.57
CA GLU A 570 19.22 0.60 -15.53
C GLU A 570 19.29 -0.27 -14.26
N GLN A 571 19.89 -1.44 -14.41
CA GLN A 571 20.25 -2.24 -13.24
C GLN A 571 21.54 -1.69 -12.65
N LEU A 572 21.43 -0.96 -11.56
CA LEU A 572 22.54 -0.31 -10.88
C LEU A 572 22.38 -0.40 -9.38
N ASN A 573 23.49 -0.58 -8.69
CA ASN A 573 23.53 -0.36 -7.25
C ASN A 573 23.48 1.16 -6.99
N ALA A 574 22.52 1.63 -6.19
CA ALA A 574 22.41 3.04 -5.82
C ALA A 574 23.70 3.58 -5.16
N GLN A 575 24.47 2.70 -4.49
CA GLN A 575 25.77 3.04 -3.92
C GLN A 575 26.87 3.25 -4.96
N ASP A 576 26.65 2.84 -6.21
CA ASP A 576 27.63 2.85 -7.32
C ASP A 576 27.19 3.72 -8.51
N ALA A 577 25.92 4.14 -8.57
CA ALA A 577 25.39 5.00 -9.63
C ALA A 577 26.19 6.31 -9.79
N ASP A 578 26.77 6.52 -10.97
CA ASP A 578 27.55 7.71 -11.33
C ASP A 578 26.83 8.50 -12.42
N HIS A 579 26.00 9.46 -12.00
CA HIS A 579 25.27 10.34 -12.89
C HIS A 579 25.97 11.68 -12.99
N THR A 580 26.25 12.13 -14.22
CA THR A 580 26.90 13.43 -14.47
C THR A 580 25.90 14.57 -14.63
N ARG A 581 24.65 14.26 -14.99
CA ARG A 581 23.58 15.25 -15.19
C ARG A 581 22.89 15.53 -13.85
N LYS A 582 22.60 16.80 -13.58
CA LYS A 582 21.76 17.20 -12.44
C LYS A 582 20.29 16.85 -12.68
N GLN A 583 19.63 16.23 -11.70
CA GLN A 583 18.28 15.65 -11.82
C GLN A 583 17.38 16.11 -10.66
N ILE A 584 16.06 16.00 -10.84
CA ILE A 584 15.10 16.05 -9.73
C ILE A 584 15.01 14.64 -9.15
N ILE A 585 15.15 14.50 -7.84
CA ILE A 585 15.17 13.19 -7.19
C ILE A 585 13.92 13.02 -6.33
N SER A 586 13.20 11.93 -6.58
CA SER A 586 12.11 11.46 -5.75
C SER A 586 12.28 9.96 -5.59
N THR A 587 12.31 9.44 -4.36
CA THR A 587 12.73 8.05 -4.15
C THR A 587 12.19 7.44 -2.85
N ASP A 588 12.05 6.12 -2.85
CA ASP A 588 11.59 5.30 -1.73
C ASP A 588 12.69 4.28 -1.33
N PRO A 589 13.67 4.68 -0.52
CA PRO A 589 14.78 3.79 -0.15
C PRO A 589 14.30 2.61 0.72
N PRO A 590 15.04 1.49 0.73
CA PRO A 590 14.70 0.32 1.54
C PRO A 590 14.72 0.64 3.05
N TYR A 591 13.76 0.05 3.78
CA TYR A 591 13.60 0.25 5.23
C TYR A 591 14.27 -0.85 6.03
N TYR A 592 15.48 -0.60 6.52
CA TYR A 592 16.17 -1.41 7.52
C TYR A 592 15.98 -2.93 7.30
N ASP A 593 15.29 -3.67 8.19
CA ASP A 593 15.03 -5.11 8.09
C ASP A 593 13.56 -5.46 7.71
N ASN A 594 12.84 -4.55 7.04
CA ASN A 594 11.39 -4.68 6.86
C ASN A 594 10.98 -5.72 5.81
N ILE A 595 11.72 -5.82 4.69
CA ILE A 595 11.39 -6.70 3.55
C ILE A 595 12.69 -7.24 2.92
N GLY A 596 12.79 -8.56 2.75
CA GLY A 596 13.85 -9.18 1.94
C GLY A 596 13.47 -9.20 0.46
N TYR A 597 13.63 -8.07 -0.26
CA TYR A 597 13.20 -7.97 -1.66
C TYR A 597 13.95 -8.95 -2.56
N ALA A 598 15.28 -9.04 -2.44
CA ALA A 598 16.06 -9.97 -3.26
C ALA A 598 15.65 -11.43 -3.07
N ASP A 599 15.35 -11.83 -1.83
CA ASP A 599 14.92 -13.18 -1.47
C ASP A 599 13.54 -13.53 -2.06
N LEU A 600 12.59 -12.59 -1.95
CA LEU A 600 11.24 -12.78 -2.49
C LEU A 600 11.25 -12.70 -4.03
N SER A 601 12.08 -11.84 -4.62
CA SER A 601 12.20 -11.70 -6.08
C SER A 601 12.73 -12.95 -6.76
N ASP A 602 13.52 -13.79 -6.08
CA ASP A 602 13.99 -15.06 -6.64
C ASP A 602 12.82 -15.98 -7.05
N PHE A 603 11.67 -15.88 -6.37
CA PHE A 603 10.46 -16.63 -6.71
C PHE A 603 10.00 -16.39 -8.16
N PHE A 604 10.09 -15.15 -8.64
CA PHE A 604 9.76 -14.76 -10.01
C PHE A 604 10.98 -14.84 -10.94
N TYR A 605 12.15 -14.44 -10.44
CA TYR A 605 13.38 -14.34 -11.23
C TYR A 605 13.73 -15.65 -11.94
N VAL A 606 13.54 -16.81 -11.30
CA VAL A 606 13.84 -18.11 -11.91
C VAL A 606 13.00 -18.39 -13.17
N TRP A 607 11.74 -17.94 -13.19
CA TRP A 607 10.81 -18.12 -14.32
C TRP A 607 11.03 -17.06 -15.40
N LEU A 608 11.21 -15.80 -15.00
CA LEU A 608 11.59 -14.72 -15.92
C LEU A 608 12.90 -15.01 -16.64
N ARG A 609 13.90 -15.51 -15.91
CA ARG A 609 15.20 -15.89 -16.48
C ARG A 609 15.04 -16.99 -17.51
N ARG A 610 14.19 -17.98 -17.29
CA ARG A 610 13.92 -19.03 -18.29
C ARG A 610 13.29 -18.44 -19.54
N SER A 611 12.31 -17.54 -19.37
CA SER A 611 11.53 -16.97 -20.47
C SER A 611 12.26 -15.89 -21.27
N LEU A 612 13.10 -15.08 -20.63
CA LEU A 612 13.59 -13.80 -21.18
C LEU A 612 15.12 -13.63 -21.18
N ARG A 613 15.91 -14.63 -20.79
CA ARG A 613 17.39 -14.49 -20.78
C ARG A 613 17.98 -14.16 -22.16
N SER A 614 17.35 -14.61 -23.25
CA SER A 614 17.76 -14.26 -24.61
C SER A 614 17.46 -12.79 -24.96
N VAL A 615 16.41 -12.21 -24.38
CA VAL A 615 15.98 -10.81 -24.60
C VAL A 615 16.77 -9.83 -23.73
N TYR A 616 16.97 -10.17 -22.45
CA TYR A 616 17.69 -9.33 -21.48
C TYR A 616 18.88 -10.08 -20.84
N PRO A 617 19.94 -10.37 -21.61
CA PRO A 617 21.07 -11.17 -21.13
C PRO A 617 21.82 -10.53 -19.96
N LYS A 618 21.86 -9.19 -19.88
CA LYS A 618 22.49 -8.44 -18.78
C LYS A 618 21.70 -8.57 -17.47
N ILE A 619 20.40 -8.33 -17.52
CA ILE A 619 19.46 -8.41 -16.37
C ILE A 619 19.43 -9.84 -15.80
N PHE A 620 19.47 -10.85 -16.68
CA PHE A 620 19.40 -12.28 -16.31
C PHE A 620 20.76 -12.99 -16.32
N SER A 621 21.84 -12.26 -16.08
CA SER A 621 23.22 -12.77 -16.14
C SER A 621 23.55 -13.75 -15.00
N THR A 622 22.98 -13.54 -13.81
CA THR A 622 23.19 -14.39 -12.62
C THR A 622 22.15 -15.50 -12.52
N LEU A 623 22.40 -16.52 -11.67
CA LEU A 623 21.43 -17.58 -11.38
C LEU A 623 20.27 -17.10 -10.50
N LEU A 624 20.54 -16.16 -9.60
CA LEU A 624 19.58 -15.56 -8.67
C LEU A 624 19.86 -14.05 -8.54
N VAL A 625 18.91 -13.30 -7.94
CA VAL A 625 19.04 -11.86 -7.71
C VAL A 625 20.30 -11.55 -6.85
N PRO A 626 20.98 -10.40 -6.99
CA PRO A 626 22.08 -10.03 -6.08
C PRO A 626 21.60 -9.72 -4.64
N LYS A 627 22.20 -10.36 -3.62
CA LYS A 627 21.83 -10.17 -2.19
C LYS A 627 22.84 -9.33 -1.41
N ALA A 628 24.14 -9.58 -1.65
CA ALA A 628 25.20 -8.94 -0.89
C ALA A 628 25.20 -7.40 -0.96
N PRO A 629 24.94 -6.75 -2.12
CA PRO A 629 24.90 -5.30 -2.19
C PRO A 629 23.52 -4.69 -1.84
N GLU A 630 22.51 -5.50 -1.51
CA GLU A 630 21.16 -5.01 -1.15
C GLU A 630 21.21 -4.26 0.19
N LEU A 631 20.79 -2.99 0.20
CA LEU A 631 20.81 -2.13 1.38
C LEU A 631 19.69 -2.47 2.37
N VAL A 632 19.85 -3.59 3.08
CA VAL A 632 18.96 -4.04 4.16
C VAL A 632 19.75 -4.43 5.41
N ALA A 633 19.19 -4.15 6.58
CA ALA A 633 19.80 -4.44 7.88
C ALA A 633 19.40 -5.81 8.42
N THR A 634 19.54 -6.86 7.61
CA THR A 634 19.04 -8.20 7.96
C THR A 634 20.10 -9.06 8.67
N PRO A 635 19.99 -9.36 9.98
CA PRO A 635 21.09 -9.96 10.74
C PRO A 635 21.54 -11.34 10.24
N TYR A 636 20.64 -12.15 9.67
CA TYR A 636 21.01 -13.48 9.17
C TYR A 636 22.05 -13.43 8.04
N ARG A 637 22.12 -12.31 7.29
CA ARG A 637 23.13 -12.10 6.24
C ARG A 637 24.52 -11.77 6.81
N PHE A 638 24.59 -11.42 8.09
CA PHE A 638 25.80 -11.06 8.81
C PHE A 638 26.12 -12.06 9.93
N GLY A 639 25.74 -13.33 9.76
CA GLY A 639 26.00 -14.38 10.75
C GLY A 639 25.22 -14.21 12.06
N GLY A 640 24.10 -13.45 12.04
CA GLY A 640 23.31 -13.11 13.22
C GLY A 640 23.73 -11.82 13.92
N ASP A 641 24.79 -11.15 13.45
CA ASP A 641 25.33 -9.92 14.04
C ASP A 641 24.47 -8.70 13.66
N LYS A 642 23.63 -8.26 14.60
CA LYS A 642 22.78 -7.06 14.45
C LYS A 642 23.61 -5.78 14.28
N GLY A 643 24.78 -5.68 14.90
CA GLY A 643 25.63 -4.48 14.84
C GLY A 643 26.22 -4.29 13.44
N LYS A 644 26.77 -5.36 12.86
CA LYS A 644 27.28 -5.32 11.47
C LYS A 644 26.19 -5.03 10.45
N ALA A 645 25.00 -5.62 10.63
CA ALA A 645 23.87 -5.37 9.77
C ALA A 645 23.44 -3.88 9.81
N LYS A 646 23.42 -3.30 11.01
CA LYS A 646 23.15 -1.88 11.22
C LYS A 646 24.19 -0.99 10.53
N SER A 647 25.47 -1.19 10.80
CA SER A 647 26.55 -0.38 10.22
C SER A 647 26.59 -0.45 8.70
N PHE A 648 26.39 -1.64 8.12
CA PHE A 648 26.30 -1.80 6.66
C PHE A 648 25.18 -0.96 6.05
N PHE A 649 23.99 -0.97 6.67
CA PHE A 649 22.85 -0.18 6.22
C PHE A 649 23.11 1.33 6.34
N GLU A 650 23.59 1.79 7.50
CA GLU A 650 23.84 3.21 7.78
C GLU A 650 24.92 3.81 6.87
N GLU A 651 26.06 3.14 6.74
CA GLU A 651 27.16 3.59 5.89
C GLU A 651 26.77 3.54 4.41
N GLY A 652 26.05 2.49 4.00
CA GLY A 652 25.58 2.33 2.63
C GLY A 652 24.57 3.41 2.24
N LEU A 653 23.59 3.68 3.09
CA LEU A 653 22.59 4.71 2.87
C LEU A 653 23.21 6.13 2.90
N GLY A 654 24.17 6.38 3.80
CA GLY A 654 24.94 7.63 3.83
C GLY A 654 25.71 7.88 2.52
N LYS A 655 26.31 6.84 1.93
CA LYS A 655 26.96 6.95 0.59
C LYS A 655 25.95 7.32 -0.49
N VAL A 656 24.74 6.75 -0.45
CA VAL A 656 23.68 7.05 -1.40
C VAL A 656 23.22 8.50 -1.27
N PHE A 657 22.98 8.99 -0.05
CA PHE A 657 22.63 10.39 0.18
C PHE A 657 23.74 11.34 -0.29
N GLY A 658 25.00 11.05 0.03
CA GLY A 658 26.13 11.84 -0.45
C GLY A 658 26.19 11.93 -1.99
N ARG A 659 25.80 10.87 -2.71
CA ARG A 659 25.68 10.89 -4.17
C ARG A 659 24.46 11.67 -4.65
N MET A 660 23.30 11.45 -4.03
CA MET A 660 22.08 12.21 -4.31
C MET A 660 22.34 13.71 -4.17
N ASN A 661 23.06 14.16 -3.14
CA ASN A 661 23.41 15.57 -2.95
C ASN A 661 24.21 16.12 -4.14
N ARG A 662 25.20 15.35 -4.64
CA ARG A 662 26.03 15.74 -5.80
C ARG A 662 25.24 15.83 -7.10
N ILE A 663 24.21 15.01 -7.29
CA ILE A 663 23.42 15.00 -8.55
C ILE A 663 22.10 15.77 -8.43
N ALA A 664 21.67 16.11 -7.21
CA ALA A 664 20.48 16.91 -6.97
C ALA A 664 20.64 18.32 -7.54
N ARG A 665 19.58 18.78 -8.16
CA ARG A 665 19.37 20.18 -8.54
C ARG A 665 19.05 21.01 -7.30
N SER A 666 19.70 22.16 -7.13
CA SER A 666 19.49 23.03 -5.95
C SER A 666 18.24 23.92 -6.06
N ASP A 667 17.71 24.11 -7.27
CA ASP A 667 16.48 24.85 -7.57
C ASP A 667 15.21 24.05 -7.25
N TYR A 668 15.27 22.73 -7.30
CA TYR A 668 14.16 21.83 -6.95
C TYR A 668 14.43 21.06 -5.65
N PRO A 669 13.41 20.79 -4.83
CA PRO A 669 13.58 19.94 -3.67
C PRO A 669 13.75 18.48 -4.09
N LEU A 670 14.53 17.75 -3.29
CA LEU A 670 14.61 16.30 -3.29
C LEU A 670 13.53 15.74 -2.37
N THR A 671 12.87 14.65 -2.76
CA THR A 671 11.82 14.03 -1.94
C THR A 671 12.14 12.59 -1.61
N ILE A 672 11.98 12.21 -0.33
CA ILE A 672 12.21 10.83 0.13
C ILE A 672 10.98 10.32 0.86
N TYR A 673 10.46 9.18 0.42
CA TYR A 673 9.41 8.46 1.13
C TYR A 673 10.01 7.69 2.30
N TYR A 674 9.33 7.75 3.45
CA TYR A 674 9.70 7.00 4.63
C TYR A 674 8.51 6.36 5.34
N ALA A 675 8.52 5.07 5.63
CA ALA A 675 7.44 4.42 6.38
C ALA A 675 7.67 4.53 7.89
N PHE A 676 6.77 5.22 8.61
CA PHE A 676 6.83 5.32 10.07
C PHE A 676 5.99 4.22 10.72
N LYS A 677 6.60 3.35 11.53
CA LYS A 677 5.87 2.39 12.38
C LYS A 677 5.81 2.95 13.81
N GLN A 678 4.59 3.26 14.27
CA GLN A 678 4.33 3.69 15.65
C GLN A 678 4.64 2.62 16.70
N SER A 679 4.78 1.34 16.33
CA SER A 679 4.92 0.21 17.27
C SER A 679 6.34 -0.08 17.75
N GLU A 680 7.28 0.87 17.67
CA GLU A 680 8.63 0.73 18.26
C GLU A 680 8.73 1.39 19.64
N THR A 681 7.66 1.30 20.44
CA THR A 681 7.55 1.86 21.79
C THR A 681 7.45 0.84 22.93
N GLU A 682 7.62 -0.47 22.69
CA GLU A 682 7.37 -1.50 23.73
C GLU A 682 8.48 -2.53 23.97
N ASP A 683 9.75 -2.24 23.67
CA ASP A 683 10.89 -3.10 24.08
C ASP A 683 11.91 -2.35 24.95
N SER A 684 11.44 -1.59 25.96
CA SER A 684 12.30 -1.13 27.06
C SER A 684 11.71 -1.53 28.41
N ASP A 685 12.27 -2.57 28.99
CA ASP A 685 12.01 -3.10 30.34
C ASP A 685 12.55 -2.17 31.46
N ASP A 686 12.47 -0.84 31.30
CA ASP A 686 12.91 0.13 32.30
C ASP A 686 11.73 0.97 32.82
N ASN A 687 11.32 0.66 34.05
CA ASN A 687 10.38 1.43 34.86
C ASN A 687 10.98 2.79 35.25
N GLU A 688 11.01 3.76 34.34
CA GLU A 688 10.99 5.19 34.69
C GLU A 688 10.06 5.93 33.73
N GLY A 689 9.02 6.55 34.30
CA GLY A 689 7.98 7.25 33.56
C GLY A 689 8.50 8.46 32.78
N SER A 690 8.91 8.22 31.54
CA SER A 690 8.85 9.20 30.47
C SER A 690 8.53 8.45 29.17
N ALA A 691 7.37 8.73 28.58
CA ALA A 691 7.02 8.24 27.26
C ALA A 691 7.92 8.94 26.23
N VAL A 692 9.14 8.43 26.03
CA VAL A 692 10.09 8.93 25.04
C VAL A 692 10.14 7.93 23.89
N LEU A 693 9.63 8.35 22.73
CA LEU A 693 9.68 7.60 21.47
C LEU A 693 11.11 7.09 21.16
N SER A 694 11.34 5.80 21.28
CA SER A 694 12.58 5.15 20.83
C SER A 694 12.48 4.70 19.36
N SER A 695 12.44 5.65 18.41
CA SER A 695 12.57 5.29 16.98
C SER A 695 14.02 5.36 16.52
N THR A 696 14.74 4.24 16.62
CA THR A 696 16.15 4.16 16.18
C THR A 696 16.28 4.30 14.65
N GLY A 697 15.30 3.84 13.86
CA GLY A 697 15.32 3.92 12.40
C GLY A 697 15.12 5.34 11.85
N TRP A 698 14.19 6.12 12.42
CA TRP A 698 13.90 7.48 11.96
C TRP A 698 15.04 8.46 12.27
N GLU A 699 15.60 8.39 13.48
CA GLU A 699 16.76 9.17 13.89
C GLU A 699 17.94 8.93 12.94
N THR A 700 18.21 7.66 12.61
CA THR A 700 19.27 7.24 11.70
C THR A 700 19.09 7.83 10.29
N MET A 701 17.87 7.82 9.77
CA MET A 701 17.54 8.38 8.46
C MET A 701 17.81 9.88 8.39
N LEU A 702 17.29 10.65 9.37
CA LEU A 702 17.48 12.09 9.45
C LEU A 702 18.96 12.44 9.66
N GLU A 703 19.65 11.72 10.54
CA GLU A 703 21.10 11.88 10.74
C GLU A 703 21.89 11.63 9.46
N GLY A 704 21.55 10.58 8.70
CA GLY A 704 22.20 10.26 7.44
C GLY A 704 22.06 11.39 6.42
N LEU A 705 20.88 12.00 6.32
CA LEU A 705 20.63 13.14 5.44
C LEU A 705 21.42 14.37 5.86
N ILE A 706 21.39 14.72 7.15
CA ILE A 706 22.09 15.89 7.69
C ILE A 706 23.61 15.74 7.58
N LYS A 707 24.15 14.54 7.82
CA LYS A 707 25.58 14.21 7.62
C LYS A 707 25.98 14.23 6.14
N SER A 708 25.02 14.08 5.23
CA SER A 708 25.21 14.16 3.77
C SER A 708 24.88 15.55 3.21
N ASP A 709 24.94 16.58 4.06
CA ASP A 709 24.73 17.98 3.72
C ASP A 709 23.37 18.28 3.08
N PHE A 710 22.31 17.66 3.59
CA PHE A 710 20.94 18.08 3.30
C PHE A 710 20.34 18.94 4.43
N SER A 711 19.57 19.95 4.05
CA SER A 711 18.50 20.52 4.88
C SER A 711 17.20 19.75 4.65
N ILE A 712 16.38 19.64 5.69
CA ILE A 712 15.06 19.01 5.66
C ILE A 712 14.03 20.13 5.80
N ASP A 713 13.43 20.55 4.70
CA ASP A 713 12.59 21.75 4.64
C ASP A 713 11.11 21.47 4.91
N GLY A 714 10.68 20.20 4.86
CA GLY A 714 9.30 19.81 5.13
C GLY A 714 9.10 18.31 5.38
N THR A 715 8.03 17.96 6.09
CA THR A 715 7.57 16.57 6.31
C THR A 715 6.07 16.47 6.06
N TRP A 716 5.65 15.57 5.18
CA TRP A 716 4.24 15.37 4.85
C TRP A 716 3.76 13.98 5.24
N PRO A 717 2.80 13.86 6.18
CA PRO A 717 2.20 12.58 6.53
C PRO A 717 1.25 12.13 5.41
N MET A 718 1.58 11.00 4.80
CA MET A 718 0.83 10.35 3.74
C MET A 718 0.32 8.98 4.19
N ARG A 719 -1.01 8.82 4.18
CA ARG A 719 -1.68 7.56 4.53
C ARG A 719 -1.61 6.61 3.34
N THR A 720 -0.48 5.91 3.24
CA THR A 720 -0.23 4.95 2.17
C THR A 720 -0.72 3.52 2.51
N GLU A 721 -1.25 3.27 3.72
CA GLU A 721 -1.75 1.96 4.15
C GLU A 721 -3.28 1.85 4.21
N ARG A 722 -3.77 0.61 4.06
CA ARG A 722 -5.21 0.31 4.04
C ARG A 722 -5.70 0.24 5.49
N SER A 723 -6.76 0.95 5.84
CA SER A 723 -7.37 0.94 7.19
C SER A 723 -7.84 -0.45 7.64
N ALA A 724 -7.97 -1.40 6.70
CA ALA A 724 -8.35 -2.78 6.97
C ALA A 724 -7.16 -3.73 6.82
N ARG A 725 -6.32 -3.85 7.86
CA ARG A 725 -5.55 -5.08 8.10
C ARG A 725 -6.46 -6.09 8.77
N SER A 726 -6.55 -7.31 8.22
CA SER A 726 -7.37 -8.42 8.76
C SER A 726 -6.87 -9.01 10.09
N LEU A 727 -6.04 -8.27 10.85
CA LEU A 727 -5.47 -8.67 12.14
C LEU A 727 -5.42 -7.53 13.17
N ALA A 728 -6.04 -6.37 12.90
CA ALA A 728 -6.02 -5.22 13.79
C ALA A 728 -7.42 -4.63 13.97
N ILE A 729 -8.36 -5.45 14.45
CA ILE A 729 -9.67 -4.92 14.92
C ILE A 729 -9.51 -4.18 16.26
N ASP A 730 -8.39 -4.33 16.99
CA ASP A 730 -8.18 -3.71 18.31
C ASP A 730 -6.86 -2.91 18.48
N THR A 731 -6.05 -2.73 17.45
CA THR A 731 -4.80 -1.93 17.54
C THR A 731 -4.73 -0.92 16.41
N ASN A 732 -5.04 0.34 16.75
CA ASN A 732 -5.17 1.45 15.82
C ASN A 732 -3.81 2.03 15.40
N ALA A 733 -2.87 1.17 15.00
CA ALA A 733 -1.60 1.62 14.44
C ALA A 733 -1.81 1.97 12.95
N LEU A 734 -2.23 3.20 12.68
CA LEU A 734 -2.15 3.78 11.33
C LEU A 734 -0.68 3.83 10.92
N ALA A 735 -0.27 2.93 10.02
CA ALA A 735 1.04 3.00 9.39
C ALA A 735 1.02 4.12 8.34
N SER A 736 1.33 5.34 8.77
CA SER A 736 1.56 6.49 7.90
C SER A 736 2.95 6.39 7.26
N SER A 737 3.06 6.63 5.96
CA SER A 737 4.36 7.03 5.39
C SER A 737 4.51 8.53 5.55
N ILE A 738 5.73 9.04 5.64
CA ILE A 738 6.09 10.45 5.65
C ILE A 738 6.88 10.72 4.38
N VAL A 739 6.62 11.85 3.73
CA VAL A 739 7.47 12.37 2.65
C VAL A 739 8.36 13.45 3.23
N LEU A 740 9.66 13.22 3.20
CA LEU A 740 10.67 14.22 3.51
C LEU A 740 10.93 15.09 2.29
N VAL A 741 10.95 16.39 2.50
CA VAL A 741 11.34 17.40 1.50
C VAL A 741 12.71 17.92 1.91
N CYS A 742 13.70 17.76 1.05
CA CYS A 742 15.09 18.07 1.37
C CYS A 742 15.73 18.95 0.29
N ARG A 743 16.70 19.78 0.69
CA ARG A 743 17.55 20.53 -0.25
C ARG A 743 19.02 20.37 0.11
N PRO A 744 19.94 20.43 -0.87
CA PRO A 744 21.36 20.52 -0.55
C PRO A 744 21.64 21.75 0.31
N ARG A 745 22.21 21.54 1.49
CA ARG A 745 22.65 22.60 2.40
C ARG A 745 23.85 23.33 1.78
N PRO A 746 23.88 24.67 1.82
CA PRO A 746 25.02 25.44 1.35
C PRO A 746 26.32 25.06 2.10
N ALA A 747 27.44 24.99 1.39
CA ALA A 747 28.75 24.64 1.98
C ALA A 747 29.25 25.68 3.01
N ASP A 748 28.77 26.92 2.90
CA ASP A 748 29.04 28.03 3.81
C ASP A 748 27.99 28.17 4.93
N ALA A 749 27.17 27.14 5.15
CA ALA A 749 26.16 27.14 6.21
C ALA A 749 26.79 27.45 7.58
N PRO A 750 26.25 28.43 8.34
CA PRO A 750 26.84 28.84 9.59
C PRO A 750 26.70 27.76 10.67
N LYS A 751 27.53 27.85 11.71
CA LYS A 751 27.30 27.14 12.97
C LYS A 751 26.46 28.03 13.89
N ALA A 752 25.58 27.42 14.67
CA ALA A 752 24.77 28.13 15.66
C ALA A 752 25.03 27.59 17.08
N SER A 753 24.69 28.40 18.08
CA SER A 753 24.58 27.93 19.46
C SER A 753 23.20 27.35 19.71
N ARG A 754 23.05 26.46 20.71
CA ARG A 754 21.74 25.99 21.18
C ARG A 754 20.75 27.13 21.47
N ARG A 755 21.24 28.22 22.05
CA ARG A 755 20.41 29.41 22.35
C ARG A 755 19.87 30.06 21.09
N GLN A 756 20.72 30.22 20.07
CA GLN A 756 20.30 30.79 18.79
C GLN A 756 19.27 29.90 18.10
N PHE A 757 19.49 28.59 18.09
CA PHE A 757 18.53 27.62 17.57
C PHE A 757 17.17 27.74 18.27
N LEU A 758 17.12 27.75 19.60
CA LEU A 758 15.88 27.88 20.35
C LEU A 758 15.14 29.19 20.07
N ASN A 759 15.87 30.30 19.96
CA ASN A 759 15.25 31.60 19.66
C ASN A 759 14.58 31.61 18.29
N GLU A 760 15.22 31.02 17.28
CA GLU A 760 14.63 30.91 15.95
C GLU A 760 13.50 29.90 15.89
N LEU A 761 13.64 28.77 16.59
CA LEU A 761 12.59 27.77 16.71
C LEU A 761 11.31 28.38 17.31
N LYS A 762 11.44 29.21 18.36
CA LYS A 762 10.31 29.94 18.98
C LYS A 762 9.72 31.04 18.09
N ARG A 763 10.50 31.59 17.15
CA ARG A 763 10.04 32.64 16.24
C ARG A 763 9.32 32.07 15.01
N ASP A 764 9.90 31.04 14.41
CA ASP A 764 9.55 30.59 13.05
C ASP A 764 8.61 29.36 13.07
N LEU A 765 8.74 28.44 14.04
CA LEU A 765 7.90 27.24 14.12
C LEU A 765 6.41 27.56 14.31
N PRO A 766 5.99 28.49 15.20
CA PRO A 766 4.56 28.85 15.34
C PRO A 766 3.89 29.30 14.05
N GLN A 767 4.59 30.06 13.21
CA GLN A 767 4.08 30.51 11.92
C GLN A 767 3.85 29.33 10.96
N ALA A 768 4.79 28.39 10.92
CA ALA A 768 4.64 27.17 10.14
C ALA A 768 3.50 26.28 10.64
N LEU A 769 3.36 26.13 11.97
CA LEU A 769 2.26 25.36 12.58
C LEU A 769 0.89 25.95 12.20
N LYS A 770 0.75 27.27 12.19
CA LYS A 770 -0.47 27.94 11.75
C LYS A 770 -0.80 27.63 10.28
N LEU A 771 0.19 27.65 9.39
CA LEU A 771 0.01 27.26 7.98
C LEU A 771 -0.42 25.79 7.84
N LEU A 772 0.13 24.88 8.65
CA LEU A 772 -0.26 23.47 8.67
C LEU A 772 -1.71 23.29 9.15
N GLN A 773 -2.14 24.01 10.20
CA GLN A 773 -3.52 23.99 10.69
C GLN A 773 -4.51 24.58 9.66
N GLN A 774 -4.10 25.64 8.95
CA GLN A 774 -4.86 26.24 7.84
C GLN A 774 -4.96 25.28 6.64
N GLY A 775 -3.90 24.54 6.34
CA GLY A 775 -3.89 23.46 5.35
C GLY A 775 -4.68 22.20 5.76
N ASN A 776 -5.36 22.25 6.91
CA ASN A 776 -6.22 21.20 7.45
C ASN A 776 -5.52 19.84 7.65
N ILE A 777 -4.29 19.85 8.16
CA ILE A 777 -3.62 18.61 8.59
C ILE A 777 -4.36 18.02 9.79
N ALA A 778 -4.73 16.74 9.72
CA ALA A 778 -5.43 16.08 10.83
C ALA A 778 -4.60 16.16 12.15
N PRO A 779 -5.23 16.31 13.33
CA PRO A 779 -4.52 16.41 14.60
C PRO A 779 -3.54 15.27 14.88
N VAL A 780 -3.92 14.02 14.51
CA VAL A 780 -3.04 12.83 14.60
C VAL A 780 -1.75 12.96 13.80
N ASP A 781 -1.79 13.75 12.73
CA ASP A 781 -0.70 13.92 11.77
C ASP A 781 0.11 15.21 12.05
N LEU A 782 -0.41 16.14 12.87
CA LEU A 782 0.20 17.46 13.12
C LEU A 782 1.57 17.35 13.80
N ALA A 783 1.72 16.46 14.79
CA ALA A 783 3.01 16.24 15.46
C ALA A 783 4.08 15.70 14.50
N GLN A 784 3.70 14.93 13.48
CA GLN A 784 4.64 14.45 12.46
C GLN A 784 4.93 15.54 11.41
N ALA A 785 3.93 16.33 11.05
CA ALA A 785 4.08 17.44 10.11
C ALA A 785 4.93 18.59 10.69
N SER A 786 4.90 18.80 12.01
CA SER A 786 5.70 19.83 12.69
C SER A 786 7.21 19.54 12.70
N ILE A 787 7.58 18.25 12.58
CA ILE A 787 8.99 17.83 12.52
C ILE A 787 9.69 18.50 11.34
N GLY A 788 9.03 18.65 10.20
CA GLY A 788 9.59 19.23 8.97
C GLY A 788 10.06 20.66 9.20
N PRO A 789 9.15 21.61 9.51
CA PRO A 789 9.53 22.99 9.81
C PRO A 789 10.54 23.12 10.96
N GLY A 790 10.41 22.29 12.00
CA GLY A 790 11.37 22.29 13.11
C GLY A 790 12.76 21.81 12.67
N MET A 791 12.82 20.75 11.88
CA MET A 791 14.06 20.21 11.30
C MET A 791 14.65 21.12 10.24
N ALA A 792 13.85 21.93 9.55
CA ALA A 792 14.34 22.95 8.62
C ALA A 792 15.22 23.97 9.35
N ILE A 793 14.77 24.39 10.54
CA ILE A 793 15.50 25.34 11.39
C ILE A 793 16.76 24.69 11.97
N TYR A 794 16.71 23.40 12.31
CA TYR A 794 17.88 22.67 12.81
C TYR A 794 18.92 22.42 11.70
N SER A 795 18.47 21.88 10.57
CA SER A 795 19.32 21.36 9.50
C SER A 795 19.88 22.43 8.58
N LYS A 796 19.38 23.68 8.60
CA LYS A 796 20.00 24.81 7.89
C LYS A 796 21.39 25.18 8.41
N TYR A 797 21.70 24.82 9.65
CA TYR A 797 23.03 25.04 10.25
C TYR A 797 23.96 23.87 9.94
N ALA A 798 25.26 24.16 9.78
CA ALA A 798 26.28 23.11 9.61
C ALA A 798 26.44 22.28 10.90
N ALA A 799 26.31 22.94 12.06
CA ALA A 799 26.24 22.29 13.36
C ALA A 799 25.62 23.23 14.39
N ILE A 800 24.90 22.67 15.35
CA ILE A 800 24.42 23.38 16.54
C ILE A 800 25.30 22.95 17.71
N LEU A 801 26.06 23.88 18.27
CA LEU A 801 27.02 23.61 19.32
C LEU A 801 26.37 23.75 20.70
N GLU A 802 26.59 22.72 21.52
CA GLU A 802 26.29 22.70 22.95
C GLU A 802 27.36 23.47 23.75
N SER A 803 27.07 23.76 25.02
CA SER A 803 27.98 24.48 25.90
C SER A 803 29.32 23.75 26.12
N ASN A 804 29.34 22.44 25.98
CA ASN A 804 30.54 21.59 26.05
C ASN A 804 31.30 21.50 24.72
N GLY A 805 30.88 22.22 23.67
CA GLY A 805 31.49 22.22 22.34
C GLY A 805 31.10 21.04 21.45
N THR A 806 30.29 20.09 21.94
CA THR A 806 29.77 18.98 21.12
C THR A 806 28.61 19.45 20.23
N SER A 807 28.36 18.74 19.14
CA SER A 807 27.20 19.00 18.29
C SER A 807 25.94 18.36 18.88
N MET A 808 24.86 19.15 18.97
CA MET A 808 23.53 18.67 19.34
C MET A 808 23.07 17.60 18.34
N GLY A 809 22.62 16.44 18.82
CA GLY A 809 22.09 15.36 17.98
C GLY A 809 20.65 15.59 17.54
N VAL A 810 20.20 14.84 16.53
CA VAL A 810 18.84 14.92 15.97
C VAL A 810 17.78 14.61 17.02
N ARG A 811 18.02 13.64 17.91
CA ARG A 811 17.12 13.30 19.01
C ARG A 811 16.79 14.51 19.90
N THR A 812 17.81 15.26 20.31
CA THR A 812 17.63 16.44 21.15
C THR A 812 16.85 17.53 20.40
N ALA A 813 17.10 17.70 19.10
CA ALA A 813 16.34 18.64 18.29
C ALA A 813 14.85 18.24 18.18
N LEU A 814 14.54 16.96 17.96
CA LEU A 814 13.16 16.44 17.93
C LEU A 814 12.42 16.70 19.25
N GLN A 815 13.09 16.49 20.39
CA GLN A 815 12.51 16.78 21.71
C GLN A 815 12.15 18.26 21.86
N LEU A 816 13.03 19.16 21.42
CA LEU A 816 12.80 20.61 21.48
C LEU A 816 11.68 21.08 20.53
N ILE A 817 11.57 20.46 19.35
CA ILE A 817 10.49 20.75 18.40
C ILE A 817 9.14 20.36 19.00
N ASN A 818 9.04 19.16 19.56
CA ASN A 818 7.82 18.70 20.23
C ASN A 818 7.47 19.58 21.43
N GLN A 819 8.48 20.01 22.20
CA GLN A 819 8.26 20.96 23.30
C GLN A 819 7.64 22.28 22.81
N ILE A 820 8.13 22.85 21.71
CA ILE A 820 7.58 24.13 21.20
C ILE A 820 6.22 23.93 20.52
N LEU A 821 5.97 22.78 19.89
CA LEU A 821 4.63 22.42 19.44
C LEU A 821 3.64 22.44 20.62
N ASP A 822 4.01 21.82 21.74
CA ASP A 822 3.21 21.82 22.95
C ASP A 822 3.03 23.24 23.51
N GLU A 823 4.09 24.06 23.55
CA GLU A 823 4.02 25.47 23.95
C GLU A 823 3.03 26.26 23.06
N PHE A 824 3.10 26.10 21.73
CA PHE A 824 2.21 26.75 20.76
C PHE A 824 0.74 26.37 20.99
N LEU A 825 0.44 25.07 21.12
CA LEU A 825 -0.92 24.60 21.36
C LEU A 825 -1.46 25.06 22.73
N THR A 826 -0.57 25.25 23.72
CA THR A 826 -0.95 25.81 25.02
C THR A 826 -1.12 27.34 24.99
N GLU A 827 -0.34 28.09 24.21
CA GLU A 827 -0.52 29.54 24.04
C GLU A 827 -1.87 29.90 23.41
N GLN A 828 -2.37 29.07 22.49
CA GLN A 828 -3.73 29.20 21.93
C GLN A 828 -4.82 29.15 23.00
N GLU A 829 -4.57 28.57 24.18
CA GLU A 829 -5.53 28.60 25.28
C GLU A 829 -5.89 30.02 25.73
N GLY A 830 -4.99 30.99 25.51
CA GLY A 830 -5.23 32.41 25.81
C GLY A 830 -6.32 33.06 24.95
N GLU A 831 -6.60 32.52 23.76
CA GLU A 831 -7.62 33.04 22.84
C GLU A 831 -9.03 32.53 23.19
N PHE A 832 -9.13 31.49 24.02
CA PHE A 832 -10.41 30.94 24.45
C PHE A 832 -11.05 31.73 25.60
N ASP A 833 -12.38 31.68 25.65
CA ASP A 833 -13.16 32.26 26.75
C ASP A 833 -12.84 31.59 28.10
N SER A 834 -13.17 32.27 29.19
CA SER A 834 -12.88 31.80 30.56
C SER A 834 -13.49 30.43 30.89
N ASP A 835 -14.66 30.10 30.33
CA ASP A 835 -15.35 28.84 30.63
C ASP A 835 -14.68 27.69 29.89
N THR A 836 -14.29 27.92 28.63
CA THR A 836 -13.50 26.95 27.85
C THR A 836 -12.15 26.66 28.51
N ARG A 837 -11.43 27.67 28.99
CA ARG A 837 -10.16 27.48 29.73
C ARG A 837 -10.34 26.71 31.03
N TRP A 838 -11.47 26.93 31.72
CA TRP A 838 -11.84 26.14 32.90
C TRP A 838 -12.09 24.69 32.51
N ALA A 839 -12.92 24.45 31.48
CA ALA A 839 -13.28 23.12 31.01
C ALA A 839 -12.06 22.32 30.53
N LEU A 840 -11.11 22.95 29.84
CA LEU A 840 -9.83 22.36 29.46
C LEU A 840 -9.03 21.87 30.68
N THR A 841 -8.86 22.74 31.68
CA THR A 841 -8.09 22.40 32.89
C THR A 841 -8.78 21.29 33.68
N TRP A 842 -10.11 21.33 33.77
CA TRP A 842 -10.90 20.29 34.42
C TRP A 842 -10.79 18.95 33.68
N PHE A 843 -10.92 18.99 32.35
CA PHE A 843 -10.82 17.82 31.49
C PHE A 843 -9.42 17.17 31.58
N GLU A 844 -8.35 17.95 31.68
CA GLU A 844 -6.98 17.41 31.86
C GLU A 844 -6.81 16.58 33.14
N GLN A 845 -7.49 16.98 34.20
CA GLN A 845 -7.36 16.37 35.53
C GLN A 845 -8.35 15.21 35.72
N TYR A 846 -9.60 15.40 35.30
CA TYR A 846 -10.71 14.51 35.64
C TYR A 846 -11.43 13.93 34.43
N GLN A 847 -11.05 14.31 33.20
CA GLN A 847 -11.76 13.95 31.97
C GLN A 847 -13.25 14.36 32.08
N PHE A 848 -14.19 13.42 31.90
CA PHE A 848 -15.63 13.63 32.11
C PHE A 848 -16.12 13.06 33.46
N ASN A 849 -15.20 12.69 34.36
CA ASN A 849 -15.56 12.08 35.65
C ASN A 849 -15.99 13.13 36.68
N GLU A 850 -16.73 12.67 37.70
CA GLU A 850 -17.11 13.49 38.84
C GLU A 850 -15.91 13.79 39.75
N ALA A 851 -15.76 15.05 40.16
CA ALA A 851 -14.83 15.47 41.20
C ALA A 851 -15.51 16.41 42.22
N LEU A 852 -14.77 16.84 43.25
CA LEU A 852 -15.33 17.62 44.36
C LEU A 852 -15.68 19.05 43.93
N TYR A 853 -16.81 19.56 44.42
CA TYR A 853 -17.23 20.94 44.16
C TYR A 853 -16.18 21.98 44.62
N GLY A 854 -15.47 21.72 45.72
CA GLY A 854 -14.43 22.62 46.22
C GLY A 854 -13.26 22.82 45.24
N ASP A 855 -12.89 21.77 44.50
CA ASP A 855 -11.86 21.85 43.46
C ASP A 855 -12.36 22.67 42.27
N ALA A 856 -13.62 22.44 41.86
CA ALA A 856 -14.27 23.19 40.79
C ALA A 856 -14.40 24.68 41.12
N GLU A 857 -14.71 25.01 42.38
CA GLU A 857 -14.88 26.39 42.84
C GLU A 857 -13.53 27.11 42.88
N THR A 858 -12.49 26.44 43.35
CA THR A 858 -11.11 26.96 43.35
C THR A 858 -10.65 27.25 41.93
N LEU A 859 -10.89 26.32 41.00
CA LEU A 859 -10.54 26.50 39.59
C LEU A 859 -11.38 27.61 38.93
N SER A 860 -12.66 27.74 39.28
CA SER A 860 -13.54 28.80 38.75
C SER A 860 -13.04 30.19 39.11
N LYS A 861 -12.61 30.37 40.37
CA LYS A 861 -11.98 31.62 40.85
C LYS A 861 -10.67 31.90 40.11
N ALA A 862 -9.84 30.89 39.89
CA ALA A 862 -8.56 31.03 39.19
C ALA A 862 -8.73 31.41 37.70
N LYS A 863 -9.78 30.93 37.03
CA LYS A 863 -10.06 31.21 35.61
C LYS A 863 -11.05 32.37 35.40
N ASN A 864 -11.43 33.07 36.46
CA ASN A 864 -12.38 34.18 36.44
C ASN A 864 -13.73 33.81 35.78
N THR A 865 -14.33 32.72 36.26
CA THR A 865 -15.67 32.24 35.86
C THR A 865 -16.46 31.76 37.09
N SER A 866 -17.71 31.30 36.89
CA SER A 866 -18.58 30.75 37.94
C SER A 866 -19.16 29.40 37.53
N ILE A 867 -19.24 28.47 38.48
CA ILE A 867 -19.83 27.13 38.26
C ILE A 867 -21.27 27.26 37.79
N GLN A 868 -22.06 28.13 38.42
CA GLN A 868 -23.46 28.36 38.05
C GLN A 868 -23.59 28.86 36.61
N GLY A 869 -22.72 29.79 36.18
CA GLY A 869 -22.72 30.28 34.80
C GLY A 869 -22.36 29.19 33.79
N MET A 870 -21.49 28.25 34.16
CA MET A 870 -21.13 27.10 33.33
C MET A 870 -22.20 25.99 33.32
N VAL A 871 -22.99 25.84 34.39
CA VAL A 871 -24.21 25.00 34.38
C VAL A 871 -25.25 25.60 33.43
N GLU A 872 -25.44 26.91 33.48
CA GLU A 872 -26.38 27.64 32.61
C GLU A 872 -25.95 27.60 31.14
N ALA A 873 -24.64 27.70 30.87
CA ALA A 873 -24.03 27.48 29.55
C ALA A 873 -24.03 26.01 29.08
N GLY A 874 -24.61 25.09 29.86
CA GLY A 874 -24.76 23.69 29.43
C GLY A 874 -23.47 22.91 29.27
N ILE A 875 -22.36 23.31 29.91
CA ILE A 875 -21.06 22.59 29.78
C ILE A 875 -20.77 21.64 30.93
N LEU A 876 -21.37 21.83 32.11
CA LEU A 876 -21.14 21.00 33.29
C LEU A 876 -22.41 20.77 34.12
N GLU A 877 -22.39 19.69 34.89
CA GLU A 877 -23.41 19.35 35.88
C GLU A 877 -22.82 19.47 37.29
N ALA A 878 -23.51 20.19 38.18
CA ALA A 878 -23.17 20.30 39.59
C ALA A 878 -24.32 19.76 40.44
N LYS A 879 -24.14 18.57 41.05
CA LYS A 879 -25.17 17.92 41.89
C LYS A 879 -24.51 17.25 43.09
N ALA A 880 -25.19 17.30 44.24
CA ALA A 880 -24.81 16.59 45.47
C ALA A 880 -23.34 16.80 45.92
N GLY A 881 -22.81 18.03 45.80
CA GLY A 881 -21.44 18.35 46.20
C GLY A 881 -20.34 17.86 45.23
N LYS A 882 -20.74 17.37 44.05
CA LYS A 882 -19.84 16.96 42.97
C LYS A 882 -20.10 17.74 41.68
N VAL A 883 -19.07 17.85 40.87
CA VAL A 883 -19.08 18.54 39.57
C VAL A 883 -18.48 17.61 38.51
N ARG A 884 -19.05 17.59 37.30
CA ARG A 884 -18.48 16.93 36.12
C ARG A 884 -18.80 17.70 34.84
N LEU A 885 -17.97 17.57 33.81
CA LEU A 885 -18.32 18.02 32.46
C LEU A 885 -19.44 17.15 31.88
N LEU A 886 -20.32 17.74 31.08
CA LEU A 886 -21.33 16.98 30.33
C LEU A 886 -20.66 16.13 29.27
N LYS A 887 -21.09 14.88 29.14
CA LYS A 887 -20.68 14.01 28.04
C LYS A 887 -21.45 14.38 26.79
N ARG A 888 -20.95 13.99 25.62
CA ARG A 888 -21.63 14.23 24.33
C ARG A 888 -23.03 13.61 24.27
N GLU A 889 -23.27 12.52 25.00
CA GLU A 889 -24.58 11.88 25.13
C GLU A 889 -25.59 12.69 25.97
N ASP A 890 -25.10 13.57 26.84
CA ASP A 890 -25.90 14.43 27.73
C ASP A 890 -26.28 15.78 27.07
N LEU A 891 -25.70 16.08 25.90
CA LEU A 891 -25.94 17.34 25.17
C LEU A 891 -27.32 17.37 24.52
N LYS A 892 -27.94 18.57 24.49
CA LYS A 892 -29.24 18.79 23.84
C LYS A 892 -29.14 18.61 22.32
N THR A 893 -29.99 17.79 21.74
CA THR A 893 -30.01 17.54 20.29
C THR A 893 -30.55 18.69 19.44
N ASP A 894 -31.31 19.60 20.03
CA ASP A 894 -31.97 20.73 19.37
C ASP A 894 -31.36 22.09 19.75
N TRP A 895 -30.08 22.09 20.15
CA TRP A 895 -29.36 23.30 20.52
C TRP A 895 -29.32 24.32 19.39
N LYS A 896 -29.60 25.58 19.73
CA LYS A 896 -29.68 26.71 18.80
C LYS A 896 -28.73 27.80 19.28
N PRO A 897 -27.55 27.98 18.64
CA PRO A 897 -26.57 28.98 19.05
C PRO A 897 -27.15 30.39 19.11
N GLU A 898 -28.16 30.70 18.29
CA GLU A 898 -28.75 32.05 18.23
C GLU A 898 -29.62 32.40 19.45
N LYS A 899 -30.02 31.38 20.22
CA LYS A 899 -30.86 31.54 21.43
C LYS A 899 -30.06 31.42 22.71
N ASP A 900 -28.76 31.23 22.61
CA ASP A 900 -27.88 30.98 23.72
C ASP A 900 -26.98 32.19 23.95
N GLU A 901 -27.20 32.87 25.09
CA GLU A 901 -26.50 34.09 25.46
C GLU A 901 -25.06 33.80 25.93
N ARG A 902 -24.73 32.56 26.27
CA ARG A 902 -23.44 32.15 26.83
C ARG A 902 -22.95 30.87 26.16
N THR A 903 -22.38 31.04 24.96
CA THR A 903 -21.85 29.95 24.12
C THR A 903 -20.32 29.88 24.19
N PRO A 904 -19.74 29.15 25.17
CA PRO A 904 -18.30 28.93 25.23
C PRO A 904 -17.85 28.01 24.10
N ILE A 905 -16.60 28.19 23.66
CA ILE A 905 -16.02 27.41 22.56
C ILE A 905 -16.03 25.90 22.85
N TRP A 906 -15.92 25.51 24.13
CA TRP A 906 -16.11 24.12 24.57
C TRP A 906 -17.46 23.55 24.15
N GLU A 907 -18.55 24.25 24.45
CA GLU A 907 -19.92 23.80 24.14
C GLU A 907 -20.10 23.66 22.63
N ILE A 908 -19.66 24.67 21.87
CA ILE A 908 -19.69 24.69 20.40
C ILE A 908 -18.96 23.46 19.83
N THR A 909 -17.75 23.20 20.30
CA THR A 909 -16.91 22.10 19.81
C THR A 909 -17.58 20.76 20.07
N GLN A 910 -18.15 20.56 21.26
CA GLN A 910 -18.83 19.32 21.61
C GLN A 910 -20.13 19.12 20.83
N HIS A 911 -20.90 20.19 20.58
CA HIS A 911 -22.09 20.12 19.71
C HIS A 911 -21.74 19.85 18.26
N LEU A 912 -20.68 20.46 17.71
CA LEU A 912 -20.22 20.16 16.35
C LEU A 912 -19.86 18.68 16.19
N ILE A 913 -19.15 18.10 17.16
CA ILE A 913 -18.85 16.65 17.17
C ILE A 913 -20.14 15.84 17.29
N HIS A 914 -21.03 16.20 18.23
CA HIS A 914 -22.28 15.47 18.45
C HIS A 914 -23.17 15.44 17.19
N THR A 915 -23.28 16.57 16.49
CA THR A 915 -24.03 16.69 15.25
C THR A 915 -23.32 15.99 14.10
N LEU A 916 -21.99 16.03 14.03
CA LEU A 916 -21.22 15.26 13.04
C LEU A 916 -21.47 13.75 13.20
N ASP A 917 -21.46 13.24 14.43
CA ASP A 917 -21.69 11.82 14.74
C ASP A 917 -23.12 11.38 14.43
N LYS A 918 -24.13 12.23 14.68
CA LYS A 918 -25.55 11.90 14.48
C LYS A 918 -26.08 12.19 13.08
N ASN A 919 -25.70 13.32 12.51
CA ASN A 919 -26.29 13.89 11.29
C ASN A 919 -25.30 14.01 10.14
N GLY A 920 -24.03 13.62 10.34
CA GLY A 920 -22.98 13.72 9.34
C GLY A 920 -22.53 15.16 9.05
N GLU A 921 -21.70 15.30 8.02
CA GLU A 921 -21.06 16.57 7.64
C GLU A 921 -22.10 17.66 7.29
N THR A 922 -23.24 17.28 6.72
CA THR A 922 -24.33 18.23 6.39
C THR A 922 -24.96 18.85 7.64
N GLY A 923 -25.26 18.06 8.67
CA GLY A 923 -25.81 18.59 9.91
C GLY A 923 -24.81 19.48 10.64
N ALA A 924 -23.53 19.08 10.67
CA ALA A 924 -22.48 19.90 11.24
C ALA A 924 -22.29 21.21 10.47
N ALA A 925 -22.45 21.20 9.13
CA ALA A 925 -22.36 22.39 8.29
C ALA A 925 -23.50 23.38 8.53
N GLU A 926 -24.73 22.90 8.72
CA GLU A 926 -25.87 23.75 9.11
C GLU A 926 -25.63 24.46 10.45
N LEU A 927 -25.02 23.74 11.41
CA LEU A 927 -24.63 24.31 12.69
C LEU A 927 -23.48 25.32 12.52
N LEU A 928 -22.45 24.97 11.75
CA LEU A 928 -21.28 25.81 11.49
C LEU A 928 -21.65 27.13 10.80
N ALA A 929 -22.58 27.11 9.86
CA ALA A 929 -23.09 28.31 9.16
C ALA A 929 -23.68 29.36 10.12
N LYS A 930 -24.11 28.95 11.31
CA LYS A 930 -24.72 29.81 12.33
C LYS A 930 -23.73 30.36 13.37
N LEU A 931 -22.50 29.84 13.41
CA LEU A 931 -21.52 30.13 14.46
C LEU A 931 -20.58 31.30 14.15
N GLY A 932 -20.51 31.75 12.89
CA GLY A 932 -19.63 32.84 12.46
C GLY A 932 -18.17 32.60 12.84
N ASN A 933 -17.47 33.64 13.33
CA ASN A 933 -16.05 33.58 13.70
C ASN A 933 -15.72 32.60 14.84
N LYS A 934 -16.72 32.12 15.60
CA LYS A 934 -16.49 31.14 16.68
C LYS A 934 -16.20 29.73 16.15
N ALA A 935 -16.51 29.46 14.88
CA ALA A 935 -16.23 28.17 14.25
C ALA A 935 -14.72 27.88 14.21
N ASP A 936 -13.89 28.84 13.81
CA ASP A 936 -12.44 28.64 13.71
C ASP A 936 -11.82 28.34 15.08
N LEU A 937 -12.27 29.01 16.15
CA LEU A 937 -11.84 28.73 17.52
C LEU A 937 -12.24 27.32 17.98
N ALA A 938 -13.38 26.79 17.53
CA ALA A 938 -13.78 25.42 17.84
C ALA A 938 -12.87 24.38 17.17
N LYS A 939 -12.41 24.68 15.94
CA LYS A 939 -11.40 23.87 15.26
C LYS A 939 -10.07 23.86 16.03
N GLU A 940 -9.61 25.03 16.46
CA GLU A 940 -8.37 25.16 17.24
C GLU A 940 -8.47 24.42 18.59
N LEU A 941 -9.61 24.52 19.26
CA LEU A 941 -9.87 23.77 20.50
C LEU A 941 -9.82 22.25 20.26
N ALA A 942 -10.32 21.75 19.12
CA ALA A 942 -10.24 20.34 18.78
C ALA A 942 -8.78 19.84 18.62
N TYR A 943 -7.86 20.63 18.05
CA TYR A 943 -6.43 20.28 18.03
C TYR A 943 -5.84 20.16 19.43
N ARG A 944 -6.18 21.11 20.32
CA ARG A 944 -5.70 21.09 21.71
C ARG A 944 -6.21 19.88 22.48
N LEU A 945 -7.51 19.59 22.35
CA LEU A 945 -8.15 18.46 23.01
C LEU A 945 -7.62 17.11 22.51
N TYR A 946 -7.34 17.00 21.21
CA TYR A 946 -6.69 15.83 20.63
C TYR A 946 -5.31 15.59 21.27
N SER A 947 -4.43 16.60 21.26
CA SER A 947 -3.07 16.51 21.82
C SER A 947 -3.11 16.13 23.31
N LEU A 948 -4.05 16.69 24.07
CA LEU A 948 -4.24 16.35 25.47
C LEU A 948 -4.66 14.88 25.66
N CYS A 949 -5.64 14.41 24.87
CA CYS A 949 -6.10 13.02 24.93
C CYS A 949 -4.99 12.04 24.55
N ASP A 950 -4.21 12.34 23.53
CA ASP A 950 -3.10 11.51 23.07
C ASP A 950 -2.04 11.33 24.17
N ARG A 951 -1.61 12.43 24.80
CA ARG A 951 -0.64 12.40 25.92
C ARG A 951 -1.14 11.60 27.14
N LYS A 952 -2.45 11.59 27.38
CA LYS A 952 -3.08 10.86 28.50
C LYS A 952 -3.50 9.43 28.13
N GLY A 953 -3.35 9.01 26.88
CA GLY A 953 -3.78 7.69 26.39
C GLY A 953 -5.30 7.53 26.21
N TRP A 954 -6.06 8.63 26.15
CA TRP A 954 -7.52 8.64 26.04
C TRP A 954 -7.99 8.47 24.58
N THR A 955 -7.80 7.26 24.05
CA THR A 955 -7.97 6.97 22.62
C THR A 955 -9.37 7.27 22.07
N GLN A 956 -10.43 6.91 22.79
CA GLN A 956 -11.81 7.13 22.32
C GLN A 956 -12.15 8.62 22.16
N GLU A 957 -11.66 9.45 23.08
CA GLU A 957 -11.88 10.89 23.03
C GLU A 957 -11.06 11.54 21.91
N ALA A 958 -9.81 11.12 21.72
CA ALA A 958 -8.95 11.58 20.63
C ALA A 958 -9.60 11.36 19.25
N ILE A 959 -10.29 10.23 19.03
CA ILE A 959 -10.96 9.93 17.76
C ILE A 959 -12.00 11.02 17.41
N ALA A 960 -12.80 11.44 18.38
CA ALA A 960 -13.87 12.41 18.16
C ALA A 960 -13.32 13.78 17.69
N TYR A 961 -12.28 14.28 18.36
CA TYR A 961 -11.64 15.55 17.99
C TYR A 961 -10.91 15.46 16.64
N ASN A 962 -10.26 14.33 16.36
CA ASN A 962 -9.61 14.10 15.07
C ASN A 962 -10.62 14.05 13.92
N SER A 963 -11.77 13.40 14.12
CA SER A 963 -12.85 13.33 13.12
C SER A 963 -13.40 14.71 12.77
N LEU A 964 -13.65 15.57 13.77
CA LEU A 964 -14.15 16.93 13.52
C LEU A 964 -13.20 17.75 12.62
N VAL A 965 -11.91 17.75 12.93
CA VAL A 965 -10.92 18.50 12.14
C VAL A 965 -10.75 17.89 10.74
N THR A 966 -10.80 16.56 10.63
CA THR A 966 -10.69 15.88 9.34
C THR A 966 -11.85 16.28 8.41
N SER A 967 -13.08 16.30 8.91
CA SER A 967 -14.27 16.70 8.13
C SER A 967 -14.43 18.22 7.95
N TRP A 968 -13.57 19.04 8.57
CA TRP A 968 -13.72 20.51 8.59
C TRP A 968 -13.83 21.19 7.22
N PRO A 969 -13.02 20.83 6.19
CA PRO A 969 -13.08 21.47 4.87
C PRO A 969 -14.45 21.28 4.22
N GLU A 970 -15.01 20.07 4.35
CA GLU A 970 -16.30 19.74 3.79
C GLU A 970 -17.45 20.40 4.57
N ILE A 971 -17.38 20.42 5.89
CA ILE A 971 -18.32 21.16 6.75
C ILE A 971 -18.33 22.64 6.35
N THR A 972 -17.16 23.24 6.11
CA THR A 972 -17.03 24.65 5.70
C THR A 972 -17.58 24.90 4.30
N ARG A 973 -17.28 24.00 3.33
CA ARG A 973 -17.81 24.08 1.96
C ARG A 973 -19.34 24.04 1.96
N LEU A 974 -19.93 23.06 2.66
CA LEU A 974 -21.37 22.91 2.79
C LEU A 974 -22.02 24.08 3.53
N ALA A 975 -21.35 24.63 4.56
CA ALA A 975 -21.84 25.79 5.29
C ALA A 975 -21.91 27.04 4.40
N ASN A 976 -20.94 27.21 3.49
CA ASN A 976 -20.93 28.30 2.51
C ASN A 976 -22.00 28.14 1.40
N GLU A 977 -22.37 26.90 1.07
CA GLU A 977 -23.46 26.59 0.13
C GLU A 977 -24.85 26.72 0.77
N TYR A 978 -24.91 26.67 2.10
CA TYR A 978 -26.13 26.81 2.87
C TYR A 978 -26.66 28.26 2.78
N LYS A 979 -27.60 28.50 1.85
CA LYS A 979 -28.42 29.71 1.86
C LYS A 979 -29.56 29.51 2.86
N PRO A 980 -29.66 30.31 3.93
CA PRO A 980 -30.84 30.27 4.80
C PRO A 980 -32.09 30.55 3.94
N SER A 981 -33.13 29.72 4.09
CA SER A 981 -34.40 29.93 3.41
C SER A 981 -34.98 31.31 3.79
N PRO A 982 -35.55 32.10 2.85
CA PRO A 982 -36.14 33.41 3.14
C PRO A 982 -37.30 33.40 4.15
N GLU A 983 -37.78 32.23 4.58
CA GLU A 983 -38.85 32.10 5.58
C GLU A 983 -38.40 32.32 7.04
N GLN A 984 -37.12 32.59 7.31
CA GLN A 984 -36.61 32.86 8.67
C GLN A 984 -36.31 34.34 8.97
N LEU A 985 -36.60 35.26 8.04
CA LEU A 985 -36.45 36.72 8.23
C LEU A 985 -37.75 37.44 8.60
N SER A 986 -38.87 36.73 8.80
CA SER A 986 -40.13 37.33 9.24
C SER A 986 -40.52 36.83 10.63
N PHE A 987 -39.88 37.33 11.69
CA PHE A 987 -40.50 37.54 13.01
C PHE A 987 -39.52 38.31 13.91
N SER A 988 -39.33 39.59 13.58
CA SER A 988 -38.85 40.60 14.53
C SER A 988 -39.21 41.98 13.98
N LEU A 989 -40.48 42.36 14.21
CA LEU A 989 -40.86 43.74 14.48
C LEU A 989 -41.15 43.86 15.96
#